data_AF-A0A1I5TJC9-F1
#
_entry.id   AF-A0A1I5TJC9-F1
#
_cell.length_a   1.000
_cell.length_b   1.000
_cell.length_c   1.000
_cell.angle_alpha   90.00
_cell.angle_beta   90.00
_cell.angle_gamma   90.00
#
_symmetry.space_group_name_H-M   'P 1'
#
loop_
_entity.id
_entity.type
_entity.pdbx_description
1 polymer ?
#
loop_
_entity_poly.entity_id
_entity_poly.type
_entity_poly.pdbx_seq_one_letter_code
_entity_poly.pdbx_strand_id
1 'polypeptide(L)'
;MTSPMRTLRAGLRLLAIAASLGAAAAHASGGGDPVDMFFDSTRPDQPVREFVERPAGYYTDYLVPYQVLWYWRLRGQAFSPDAVRAFSDLLEKLPREDSGMEDTDAAWTEWQQARAGAYAKLGQPLPEGSKPTTPPSGQTPQWNANTLRASPSCLYGDAFRNATKTLAQRMERVAGDKTAGPPVLYWLQAQEVVFYACDKEPAALPELPPRAPAWLQADRAYQQAAWRFYANDLAGADTAFTEIAADKASPWRDLAAYMRLRVLARQNPGGDASPPDRESAGKESAEAIKQQAELTKAVDAIALPLLKNRRLQALHPSVHRLAEALRIRYLLPATRMRRLADGLKTMGPPDAAAAKLLLLNHEFRACGFSYDCTYIGPAQTSDLVQWLSTVRGFDTPGSGAEPNGKWRETLSWSRYQRTHELTWLMAAASLVPVAGTADDKREAELQAALAAVPEDHPARFAATQLRAQRLFAQGRFKEARELIAGAADSPLIARSPSGQNFVKALLLPTASSEEEWRRLAIRPVVARRDPEAQEARPNATPLASAFDDDVVRFLNTRAPLAMWLRLAVDPALSPALRDTLLETAWTRAVLVEDYATAQRAAELRIASTQKAPAKGADAIAGIRRSLTLATTDTAAWHRLLLERVASAAETLQPPHWPDASWYVRPTPLRPWVASTYDPNAAVGSYGKWCTSLGVPASGPKAAGPADFEMPAFVPQEERTQQAALVAKLRTVPQDSVYFTQESLALMQRDRADPLVPQALSVAVKMARYTCQDKTVGDWSRKGLQALHANYPNSTWTANTPYWFGGR
;
A
#
# COMPACT_ATOMS: atom_id res chain seq x y z
N MET A 1 -24.05 55.31 39.21
CA MET A 1 -25.32 54.69 39.65
C MET A 1 -26.19 54.48 38.42
N THR A 2 -26.69 53.24 38.24
CA THR A 2 -27.76 52.76 37.30
C THR A 2 -27.54 53.04 35.80
N SER A 3 -27.53 52.12 34.83
CA SER A 3 -28.28 50.86 34.55
C SER A 3 -27.75 50.30 33.19
N PRO A 4 -28.25 49.21 32.56
CA PRO A 4 -28.98 48.03 33.07
C PRO A 4 -28.48 46.66 32.53
N MET A 5 -28.85 45.59 33.24
CA MET A 5 -28.84 44.19 32.77
C MET A 5 -29.79 44.00 31.59
N ARG A 6 -29.30 43.57 30.40
CA ARG A 6 -30.15 42.97 29.35
C ARG A 6 -29.42 42.25 28.20
N THR A 7 -28.35 41.48 28.42
CA THR A 7 -27.68 40.77 27.30
C THR A 7 -26.98 39.47 27.70
N LEU A 8 -27.59 38.60 28.52
CA LEU A 8 -26.99 37.29 28.84
C LEU A 8 -28.02 36.16 29.00
N ARG A 9 -28.97 36.05 28.05
CA ARG A 9 -29.79 34.82 27.90
C ARG A 9 -30.03 34.35 26.46
N ALA A 10 -29.48 35.05 25.44
CA ALA A 10 -29.58 34.63 24.04
C ALA A 10 -28.36 33.84 23.54
N GLY A 11 -27.21 33.90 24.23
CA GLY A 11 -25.96 33.26 23.78
C GLY A 11 -25.79 31.77 24.12
N LEU A 12 -26.56 31.23 25.08
CA LEU A 12 -26.39 29.83 25.53
C LEU A 12 -27.27 28.80 24.81
N ARG A 13 -28.26 29.21 24.00
CA ARG A 13 -29.11 28.29 23.23
C ARG A 13 -28.60 27.99 21.82
N LEU A 14 -27.66 28.78 21.30
CA LEU A 14 -27.03 28.54 19.99
C LEU A 14 -25.84 27.57 20.05
N LEU A 15 -25.19 27.43 21.21
CA LEU A 15 -24.08 26.48 21.41
C LEU A 15 -24.53 25.03 21.66
N ALA A 16 -25.77 24.81 22.09
CA ALA A 16 -26.31 23.46 22.30
C ALA A 16 -26.83 22.80 21.01
N ILE A 17 -27.23 23.60 20.00
CA ILE A 17 -27.75 23.08 18.71
C ILE A 17 -26.62 22.73 17.75
N ALA A 18 -25.45 23.39 17.87
CA ALA A 18 -24.24 23.01 17.16
C ALA A 18 -23.64 21.66 17.63
N ALA A 19 -23.96 21.22 18.85
CA ALA A 19 -23.51 19.92 19.38
C ALA A 19 -24.44 18.74 19.02
N SER A 20 -25.64 19.01 18.50
CA SER A 20 -26.62 18.00 18.03
C SER A 20 -26.65 17.82 16.51
N LEU A 21 -25.96 18.69 15.76
CA LEU A 21 -25.51 18.34 14.42
C LEU A 21 -24.39 17.33 14.63
N GLY A 22 -24.73 16.05 14.44
CA GLY A 22 -23.84 14.94 14.73
C GLY A 22 -22.44 15.21 14.20
N ALA A 23 -21.46 14.80 14.99
CA ALA A 23 -20.14 14.43 14.49
C ALA A 23 -20.29 13.24 13.51
N ALA A 24 -21.00 13.43 12.41
CA ALA A 24 -20.51 12.93 11.15
C ALA A 24 -19.24 13.75 10.93
N ALA A 25 -18.09 13.08 10.99
CA ALA A 25 -16.86 13.68 10.50
C ALA A 25 -17.18 14.19 9.09
N ALA A 26 -17.36 15.50 8.95
CA ALA A 26 -17.40 16.14 7.66
C ALA A 26 -15.98 15.98 7.12
N HIS A 27 -15.76 14.91 6.36
CA HIS A 27 -14.57 14.72 5.54
C HIS A 27 -14.64 15.77 4.43
N ALA A 28 -14.24 16.99 4.78
CA ALA A 28 -14.08 18.13 3.89
C ALA A 28 -12.75 18.02 3.13
N SER A 29 -12.53 16.89 2.47
CA SER A 29 -11.68 16.68 1.30
C SER A 29 -11.93 15.25 0.84
N GLY A 30 -12.10 15.03 -0.46
CA GLY A 30 -12.38 13.71 -1.04
C GLY A 30 -11.17 12.79 -1.04
N GLY A 31 -10.67 12.43 0.14
CA GLY A 31 -9.71 11.34 0.32
C GLY A 31 -10.46 10.04 0.58
N GLY A 32 -10.12 8.99 -0.16
CA GLY A 32 -10.73 7.67 0.05
C GLY A 32 -10.33 7.08 1.41
N ASP A 33 -11.22 6.29 2.02
CA ASP A 33 -10.87 5.55 3.23
C ASP A 33 -9.73 4.56 2.95
N PRO A 34 -8.84 4.30 3.92
CA PRO A 34 -7.84 3.26 3.79
C PRO A 34 -8.47 1.91 3.44
N VAL A 35 -7.72 1.05 2.77
CA VAL A 35 -8.15 -0.27 2.29
C VAL A 35 -7.32 -1.36 2.96
N ASP A 36 -7.96 -2.34 3.59
CA ASP A 36 -7.29 -3.49 4.18
C ASP A 36 -6.92 -4.50 3.06
N MET A 37 -5.65 -4.93 3.04
CA MET A 37 -5.13 -5.91 2.09
C MET A 37 -4.91 -7.26 2.76
N PHE A 38 -5.43 -8.33 2.15
CA PHE A 38 -5.21 -9.72 2.57
C PHE A 38 -4.08 -10.41 1.78
N PHE A 39 -3.60 -9.75 0.72
CA PHE A 39 -2.52 -10.19 -0.14
C PHE A 39 -1.72 -8.98 -0.59
N ASP A 40 -0.40 -9.01 -0.44
CA ASP A 40 0.47 -8.11 -1.22
C ASP A 40 0.91 -8.85 -2.49
N SER A 41 0.35 -8.42 -3.62
CA SER A 41 0.69 -9.01 -4.93
C SER A 41 1.87 -8.32 -5.62
N THR A 42 2.35 -7.21 -5.05
CA THR A 42 3.45 -6.40 -5.60
C THR A 42 4.77 -6.66 -4.87
N ARG A 43 4.71 -7.17 -3.63
CA ARG A 43 5.85 -7.52 -2.80
C ARG A 43 5.52 -8.74 -1.92
N PRO A 44 6.52 -9.55 -1.54
CA PRO A 44 6.35 -10.57 -0.51
C PRO A 44 6.15 -9.93 0.87
N ASP A 45 5.55 -10.70 1.79
CA ASP A 45 5.39 -10.29 3.19
C ASP A 45 6.75 -10.02 3.87
N GLN A 46 6.72 -9.17 4.90
CA GLN A 46 7.89 -8.89 5.74
C GLN A 46 8.07 -9.99 6.82
N PRO A 47 9.31 -10.37 7.17
CA PRO A 47 10.58 -9.86 6.63
C PRO A 47 10.92 -10.47 5.25
N VAL A 48 11.31 -9.64 4.29
CA VAL A 48 11.65 -10.07 2.91
C VAL A 48 12.75 -11.13 2.84
N ARG A 49 13.60 -11.23 3.87
CA ARG A 49 14.66 -12.23 3.94
C ARG A 49 14.14 -13.65 3.77
N GLU A 50 12.96 -13.95 4.33
CA GLU A 50 12.37 -15.28 4.22
C GLU A 50 11.97 -15.60 2.78
N PHE A 51 11.50 -14.61 2.02
CA PHE A 51 11.30 -14.76 0.58
C PHE A 51 12.61 -15.02 -0.18
N VAL A 52 13.73 -14.42 0.24
CA VAL A 52 15.05 -14.62 -0.38
C VAL A 52 15.64 -16.00 -0.03
N GLU A 53 15.34 -16.54 1.15
CA GLU A 53 15.82 -17.87 1.54
C GLU A 53 14.91 -18.99 1.03
N ARG A 54 13.58 -18.81 1.16
CA ARG A 54 12.56 -19.85 0.99
C ARG A 54 11.27 -19.25 0.44
N PRO A 55 11.21 -18.94 -0.87
CA PRO A 55 10.06 -18.26 -1.44
C PRO A 55 8.81 -19.14 -1.40
N ALA A 56 7.74 -18.61 -0.82
CA ALA A 56 6.47 -19.32 -0.67
C ALA A 56 5.44 -19.01 -1.77
N GLY A 57 5.73 -18.08 -2.67
CA GLY A 57 4.79 -17.66 -3.71
C GLY A 57 5.46 -16.99 -4.91
N TYR A 58 4.98 -17.35 -6.11
CA TYR A 58 5.34 -16.71 -7.38
C TYR A 58 4.13 -15.92 -7.86
N TYR A 59 4.24 -14.59 -7.86
CA TYR A 59 3.18 -13.69 -8.32
C TYR A 59 3.72 -12.80 -9.42
N THR A 60 2.99 -12.72 -10.54
CA THR A 60 3.41 -11.99 -11.75
C THR A 60 3.62 -10.50 -11.55
N ASP A 61 3.04 -9.95 -10.49
CA ASP A 61 3.00 -8.52 -10.22
C ASP A 61 4.11 -8.02 -9.31
N TYR A 62 4.91 -8.94 -8.75
CA TYR A 62 6.02 -8.51 -7.92
C TYR A 62 6.94 -7.54 -8.68
N LEU A 63 7.51 -6.58 -7.94
CA LEU A 63 8.48 -5.64 -8.50
C LEU A 63 9.65 -6.35 -9.20
N VAL A 64 10.31 -5.63 -10.11
CA VAL A 64 11.38 -6.17 -10.96
C VAL A 64 12.41 -6.98 -10.17
N PRO A 65 12.94 -6.51 -9.01
CA PRO A 65 13.97 -7.26 -8.30
C PRO A 65 13.49 -8.63 -7.84
N TYR A 66 12.27 -8.75 -7.32
CA TYR A 66 11.70 -10.05 -6.93
C TYR A 66 11.51 -10.98 -8.14
N GLN A 67 11.11 -10.44 -9.30
CA GLN A 67 10.97 -11.23 -10.53
C GLN A 67 12.30 -11.74 -11.06
N VAL A 68 13.38 -10.95 -10.96
CA VAL A 68 14.72 -11.40 -11.38
C VAL A 68 15.24 -12.49 -10.43
N LEU A 69 14.99 -12.38 -9.11
CA LEU A 69 15.31 -13.47 -8.18
C LEU A 69 14.57 -14.77 -8.55
N TRP A 70 13.29 -14.67 -8.93
CA TRP A 70 12.54 -15.82 -9.45
C TRP A 70 13.13 -16.32 -10.77
N TYR A 71 13.44 -15.45 -11.73
CA TYR A 71 14.07 -15.82 -13.00
C TYR A 71 15.33 -16.66 -12.80
N TRP A 72 16.21 -16.28 -11.86
CA TRP A 72 17.39 -17.07 -11.53
C TRP A 72 17.05 -18.42 -10.89
N ARG A 73 16.14 -18.46 -9.90
CA ARG A 73 15.75 -19.72 -9.23
C ARG A 73 15.07 -20.71 -10.16
N LEU A 74 14.21 -20.23 -11.06
CA LEU A 74 13.54 -21.08 -12.05
C LEU A 74 14.53 -21.68 -13.05
N ARG A 75 15.77 -21.18 -13.10
CA ARG A 75 16.90 -21.74 -13.86
C ARG A 75 17.92 -22.46 -12.97
N GLY A 76 17.54 -22.84 -11.76
CA GLY A 76 18.36 -23.64 -10.84
C GLY A 76 19.41 -22.85 -10.05
N GLN A 77 19.39 -21.51 -10.07
CA GLN A 77 20.33 -20.72 -9.26
C GLN A 77 19.98 -20.81 -7.77
N ALA A 78 20.90 -21.36 -6.99
CA ALA A 78 20.89 -21.27 -5.53
C ALA A 78 21.49 -19.93 -5.05
N PHE A 79 21.05 -19.46 -3.88
CA PHE A 79 21.58 -18.25 -3.24
C PHE A 79 22.47 -18.62 -2.06
N SER A 80 23.70 -18.11 -2.07
CA SER A 80 24.63 -18.20 -0.94
C SER A 80 24.17 -17.29 0.22
N PRO A 81 24.70 -17.46 1.45
CA PRO A 81 24.43 -16.54 2.55
C PRO A 81 24.72 -15.06 2.20
N ASP A 82 25.76 -14.79 1.41
CA ASP A 82 26.09 -13.44 0.94
C ASP A 82 25.04 -12.90 -0.04
N ALA A 83 24.50 -13.76 -0.92
CA ALA A 83 23.40 -13.42 -1.80
C ALA A 83 22.12 -13.11 -1.02
N VAL A 84 21.81 -13.94 -0.03
CA VAL A 84 20.67 -13.72 0.87
C VAL A 84 20.80 -12.37 1.57
N ARG A 85 21.96 -12.06 2.15
CA ARG A 85 22.24 -10.75 2.77
C ARG A 85 22.03 -9.62 1.77
N ALA A 86 22.73 -9.64 0.65
CA ALA A 86 22.73 -8.53 -0.32
C ALA A 86 21.34 -8.24 -0.88
N PHE A 87 20.56 -9.29 -1.18
CA PHE A 87 19.20 -9.11 -1.72
C PHE A 87 18.20 -8.76 -0.64
N SER A 88 18.32 -9.27 0.59
CA SER A 88 17.47 -8.83 1.71
C SER A 88 17.70 -7.34 2.00
N ASP A 89 18.97 -6.93 2.10
CA ASP A 89 19.37 -5.53 2.31
C ASP A 89 18.81 -4.58 1.23
N LEU A 90 18.80 -5.04 -0.02
CA LEU A 90 18.18 -4.31 -1.14
C LEU A 90 16.66 -4.22 -0.97
N LEU A 91 16.00 -5.37 -0.78
CA LEU A 91 14.54 -5.48 -0.81
C LEU A 91 13.86 -4.81 0.40
N GLU A 92 14.51 -4.80 1.57
CA GLU A 92 14.05 -4.05 2.75
C GLU A 92 14.06 -2.52 2.51
N LYS A 93 14.86 -2.06 1.56
CA LYS A 93 14.99 -0.65 1.18
C LYS A 93 14.20 -0.31 -0.09
N LEU A 94 13.81 -1.33 -0.86
CA LEU A 94 13.04 -1.24 -2.11
C LEU A 94 11.53 -1.08 -1.84
N PRO A 95 11.14 -0.04 -1.09
CA PRO A 95 10.37 1.06 -1.67
C PRO A 95 10.52 2.39 -0.94
N ARG A 96 11.48 2.48 -0.01
CA ARG A 96 11.82 3.70 0.71
C ARG A 96 12.43 4.77 -0.21
N GLU A 97 12.83 4.38 -1.43
CA GLU A 97 13.38 5.30 -2.43
C GLU A 97 12.31 6.06 -3.23
N ASP A 98 11.02 5.73 -3.06
CA ASP A 98 9.95 6.63 -3.47
C ASP A 98 9.51 7.51 -2.30
N SER A 99 9.95 8.76 -2.34
CA SER A 99 9.33 9.93 -1.68
C SER A 99 9.34 10.03 -0.15
N GLY A 100 9.81 9.03 0.58
CA GLY A 100 9.95 9.13 2.04
C GLY A 100 11.27 9.79 2.45
N MET A 101 11.35 11.13 2.50
CA MET A 101 12.44 11.83 3.21
C MET A 101 12.47 11.52 4.72
N GLU A 102 11.51 10.73 5.22
CA GLU A 102 11.34 10.28 6.60
C GLU A 102 12.62 9.68 7.24
N ASP A 103 13.39 8.83 6.55
CA ASP A 103 14.67 8.32 7.10
C ASP A 103 15.72 9.42 7.23
N THR A 104 15.76 10.33 6.25
CA THR A 104 16.67 11.48 6.27
C THR A 104 16.25 12.48 7.34
N ASP A 105 14.95 12.68 7.53
CA ASP A 105 14.37 13.52 8.58
C ASP A 105 14.58 12.94 9.97
N ALA A 106 14.49 11.61 10.12
CA ALA A 106 14.79 10.91 11.37
C ALA A 106 16.27 11.09 11.73
N ALA A 107 17.18 10.82 10.79
CA ALA A 107 18.61 11.02 10.98
C ALA A 107 18.96 12.51 11.25
N TRP A 108 18.29 13.43 10.56
CA TRP A 108 18.41 14.87 10.81
C TRP A 108 17.94 15.19 12.23
N THR A 109 16.78 14.70 12.65
CA THR A 109 16.23 14.91 14.00
C THR A 109 17.17 14.38 15.09
N GLU A 110 17.74 13.20 14.90
CA GLU A 110 18.74 12.63 15.81
C GLU A 110 19.98 13.53 15.90
N TRP A 111 20.48 14.03 14.76
CA TRP A 111 21.58 15.00 14.74
C TRP A 111 21.23 16.30 15.47
N GLN A 112 20.02 16.84 15.26
CA GLN A 112 19.51 18.04 15.92
C GLN A 112 19.47 17.88 17.45
N GLN A 113 19.07 16.71 17.94
CA GLN A 113 19.05 16.42 19.38
C GLN A 113 20.47 16.24 19.92
N ALA A 114 21.32 15.49 19.22
CA ALA A 114 22.70 15.24 19.63
C ALA A 114 23.53 16.54 19.70
N ARG A 115 23.40 17.43 18.71
CA ARG A 115 24.10 18.73 18.70
C ARG A 115 23.64 19.63 19.85
N ALA A 116 22.32 19.70 20.12
CA ALA A 116 21.78 20.53 21.19
C ALA A 116 22.26 20.03 22.57
N GLY A 117 22.26 18.71 22.77
CA GLY A 117 22.80 18.09 23.98
C GLY A 117 24.29 18.33 24.17
N ALA A 118 25.08 18.33 23.09
CA ALA A 118 26.52 18.61 23.15
C ALA A 118 26.81 20.08 23.51
N TYR A 119 26.14 21.05 22.86
CA TYR A 119 26.26 22.47 23.19
C TYR A 119 25.94 22.75 24.67
N ALA A 120 24.83 22.19 25.17
CA ALA A 120 24.44 22.32 26.57
C ALA A 120 25.50 21.75 27.53
N LYS A 121 26.04 20.54 27.25
CA LYS A 121 27.09 19.92 28.07
C LYS A 121 28.42 20.67 28.04
N LEU A 122 28.71 21.37 26.94
CA LEU A 122 29.90 22.22 26.78
C LEU A 122 29.71 23.62 27.37
N GLY A 123 28.54 23.93 27.96
CA GLY A 123 28.25 25.22 28.57
C GLY A 123 28.13 26.37 27.56
N GLN A 124 27.73 26.07 26.32
CA GLN A 124 27.60 27.03 25.23
C GLN A 124 26.15 27.11 24.74
N PRO A 125 25.63 28.30 24.42
CA PRO A 125 24.33 28.41 23.78
C PRO A 125 24.38 27.83 22.36
N LEU A 126 23.22 27.37 21.87
CA LEU A 126 23.08 27.08 20.45
C LEU A 126 23.31 28.37 19.63
N PRO A 127 24.01 28.31 18.49
CA PRO A 127 24.29 29.49 17.67
C PRO A 127 23.02 30.25 17.27
N GLU A 128 23.07 31.58 17.16
CA GLU A 128 21.92 32.35 16.67
C GLU A 128 21.53 31.94 15.25
N GLY A 129 20.22 31.80 14.98
CA GLY A 129 19.70 31.30 13.70
C GLY A 129 19.69 29.77 13.55
N SER A 130 20.13 29.01 14.55
CA SER A 130 20.13 27.53 14.54
C SER A 130 18.81 26.87 14.95
N LYS A 131 17.71 27.64 15.11
CA LYS A 131 16.37 27.07 15.38
C LYS A 131 16.04 26.01 14.32
N PRO A 132 15.32 24.92 14.68
CA PRO A 132 15.01 23.86 13.72
C PRO A 132 14.36 24.46 12.48
N THR A 133 15.10 24.47 11.37
CA THR A 133 14.55 24.73 10.05
C THR A 133 13.68 23.55 9.67
N THR A 134 12.80 23.74 8.69
CA THR A 134 12.01 22.66 8.11
C THR A 134 12.91 21.46 7.83
N PRO A 135 12.52 20.23 8.24
CA PRO A 135 13.29 19.04 7.91
C PRO A 135 13.55 18.96 6.39
N PRO A 136 14.58 18.22 5.94
CA PRO A 136 14.89 18.08 4.52
C PRO A 136 13.66 17.75 3.64
N SER A 137 12.67 17.02 4.16
CA SER A 137 11.37 16.77 3.49
C SER A 137 10.51 18.00 3.19
N GLY A 138 10.57 19.05 4.01
CA GLY A 138 9.74 20.25 3.86
C GLY A 138 10.40 21.36 3.05
N GLN A 139 11.54 21.09 2.42
CA GLN A 139 12.12 21.94 1.38
C GLN A 139 11.48 21.58 0.02
N THR A 140 11.23 22.57 -0.85
CA THR A 140 10.59 22.33 -2.16
C THR A 140 11.35 21.26 -2.95
N PRO A 141 10.74 20.10 -3.25
CA PRO A 141 11.44 19.03 -3.95
C PRO A 141 11.75 19.46 -5.39
N GLN A 142 13.02 19.43 -5.78
CA GLN A 142 13.41 19.38 -7.20
C GLN A 142 13.62 17.93 -7.63
N TRP A 143 12.69 17.05 -7.29
CA TRP A 143 12.78 15.66 -7.72
C TRP A 143 12.60 15.57 -9.22
N ASN A 144 13.52 14.86 -9.89
CA ASN A 144 13.32 14.41 -11.26
C ASN A 144 13.56 12.90 -11.33
N ALA A 145 12.47 12.14 -11.17
CA ALA A 145 12.39 10.70 -11.39
C ALA A 145 13.16 10.22 -12.62
N ASN A 146 13.16 11.03 -13.68
CA ASN A 146 13.51 10.59 -15.01
C ASN A 146 15.03 10.55 -15.23
N THR A 147 15.84 10.98 -14.27
CA THR A 147 17.26 11.28 -14.51
C THR A 147 18.26 10.45 -13.71
N LEU A 148 17.82 9.55 -12.82
CA LEU A 148 18.72 8.93 -11.82
C LEU A 148 19.57 9.98 -11.09
N ARG A 149 19.08 11.24 -10.96
CA ARG A 149 19.82 12.32 -10.32
C ARG A 149 19.52 12.31 -8.84
N ALA A 150 20.60 12.22 -8.07
CA ALA A 150 20.62 12.57 -6.68
C ALA A 150 20.35 14.09 -6.53
N SER A 151 19.15 14.49 -6.12
CA SER A 151 18.93 15.57 -5.14
C SER A 151 17.46 15.65 -4.75
N PRO A 152 17.18 15.54 -3.45
CA PRO A 152 16.84 16.76 -2.71
C PRO A 152 17.56 16.85 -1.35
N SER A 153 18.09 18.04 -1.05
CA SER A 153 19.16 18.35 -0.08
C SER A 153 20.52 17.75 -0.46
N CYS A 154 21.58 18.55 -0.39
CA CYS A 154 22.95 18.04 -0.54
C CYS A 154 23.33 17.04 0.57
N LEU A 155 22.47 16.80 1.57
CA LEU A 155 22.71 16.00 2.76
C LEU A 155 21.75 14.80 2.85
N TYR A 156 22.26 13.60 2.60
CA TYR A 156 21.54 12.35 2.85
C TYR A 156 21.61 11.94 4.33
N GLY A 157 20.65 11.14 4.81
CA GLY A 157 20.60 10.63 6.18
C GLY A 157 21.92 10.04 6.71
N ASP A 158 22.72 9.41 5.85
CA ASP A 158 24.05 8.86 6.22
C ASP A 158 25.05 9.93 6.69
N ALA A 159 24.97 11.16 6.15
CA ALA A 159 25.82 12.27 6.58
C ALA A 159 25.50 12.69 8.02
N PHE A 160 24.20 12.79 8.34
CA PHE A 160 23.73 13.09 9.70
C PHE A 160 24.09 11.96 10.67
N ARG A 161 23.83 10.70 10.30
CA ARG A 161 24.21 9.53 11.12
C ARG A 161 25.70 9.48 11.42
N ASN A 162 26.55 9.72 10.41
CA ASN A 162 27.99 9.76 10.60
C ASN A 162 28.41 10.90 11.54
N ALA A 163 27.87 12.12 11.36
CA ALA A 163 28.15 13.25 12.23
C ALA A 163 27.71 13.00 13.68
N THR A 164 26.51 12.44 13.90
CA THR A 164 25.99 12.05 15.22
C THR A 164 26.92 11.05 15.90
N LYS A 165 27.33 10.00 15.16
CA LYS A 165 28.27 8.98 15.68
C LYS A 165 29.63 9.60 16.03
N THR A 166 30.17 10.46 15.18
CA THR A 166 31.45 11.13 15.45
C THR A 166 31.35 12.05 16.66
N LEU A 167 30.29 12.86 16.77
CA LEU A 167 30.06 13.73 17.92
C LEU A 167 30.01 12.93 19.22
N ALA A 168 29.29 11.80 19.25
CA ALA A 168 29.26 10.93 20.42
C ALA A 168 30.67 10.47 20.84
N GLN A 169 31.48 9.98 19.89
CA GLN A 169 32.88 9.59 20.13
C GLN A 169 33.76 10.75 20.61
N ARG A 170 33.49 11.99 20.18
CA ARG A 170 34.22 13.17 20.64
C ARG A 170 33.79 13.59 22.04
N MET A 171 32.51 13.49 22.37
CA MET A 171 31.98 13.77 23.71
C MET A 171 32.49 12.79 24.78
N GLU A 172 32.78 11.53 24.43
CA GLU A 172 33.46 10.59 25.33
C GLU A 172 34.83 11.11 25.80
N ARG A 173 35.55 11.84 24.94
CA ARG A 173 36.83 12.47 25.32
C ARG A 173 36.64 13.57 26.35
N VAL A 174 35.57 14.35 26.25
CA VAL A 174 35.23 15.41 27.21
C VAL A 174 34.87 14.81 28.58
N ALA A 175 34.22 13.65 28.59
CA ALA A 175 33.90 12.93 29.81
C ALA A 175 35.15 12.37 30.51
N GLY A 176 36.13 11.89 29.74
CA GLY A 176 37.42 11.41 30.27
C GLY A 176 38.43 12.52 30.61
N ASP A 177 38.36 13.66 29.91
CA ASP A 177 39.25 14.80 30.06
C ASP A 177 38.53 16.11 29.70
N LYS A 178 38.26 16.96 30.69
CA LYS A 178 37.58 18.23 30.50
C LYS A 178 38.35 19.20 29.58
N THR A 179 39.67 19.04 29.44
CA THR A 179 40.48 19.87 28.55
C THR A 179 40.21 19.59 27.07
N ALA A 180 39.53 18.47 26.74
CA ALA A 180 39.05 18.17 25.40
C ALA A 180 37.81 19.02 24.98
N GLY A 181 37.18 19.73 25.92
CA GLY A 181 35.98 20.55 25.66
C GLY A 181 36.14 21.55 24.51
N PRO A 182 37.14 22.46 24.53
CA PRO A 182 37.32 23.45 23.47
C PRO A 182 37.60 22.85 22.08
N PRO A 183 38.48 21.84 21.92
CA PRO A 183 38.63 21.12 20.65
C PRO A 183 37.33 20.50 20.11
N VAL A 184 36.48 19.94 20.98
CA VAL A 184 35.19 19.34 20.58
C VAL A 184 34.17 20.39 20.19
N LEU A 185 34.12 21.52 20.91
CA LEU A 185 33.31 22.67 20.54
C LEU A 185 33.69 23.20 19.15
N TYR A 186 35.00 23.34 18.88
CA TYR A 186 35.50 23.74 17.57
C TYR A 186 35.04 22.77 16.47
N TRP A 187 35.18 21.46 16.70
CA TRP A 187 34.73 20.44 15.75
C TRP A 187 33.24 20.59 15.41
N LEU A 188 32.42 20.84 16.44
CA LEU A 188 30.97 21.00 16.30
C LEU A 188 30.62 22.25 15.48
N GLN A 189 31.26 23.38 15.76
CA GLN A 189 31.09 24.62 15.01
C GLN A 189 31.52 24.48 13.54
N ALA A 190 32.64 23.79 13.28
CA ALA A 190 33.06 23.50 11.92
C ALA A 190 32.06 22.59 11.19
N GLN A 191 31.48 21.60 11.87
CA GLN A 191 30.49 20.70 11.29
C GLN A 191 29.20 21.44 10.90
N GLU A 192 28.81 22.46 11.66
CA GLU A 192 27.67 23.30 11.30
C GLU A 192 27.92 24.05 9.99
N VAL A 193 29.10 24.65 9.82
CA VAL A 193 29.47 25.32 8.57
C VAL A 193 29.49 24.35 7.38
N VAL A 194 29.95 23.10 7.57
CA VAL A 194 29.90 22.05 6.53
C VAL A 194 28.47 21.80 6.06
N PHE A 195 27.51 21.66 6.98
CA PHE A 195 26.11 21.41 6.62
C PHE A 195 25.40 22.64 6.06
N TYR A 196 25.75 23.85 6.51
CA TYR A 196 25.20 25.09 5.94
C TYR A 196 25.67 25.40 4.52
N ALA A 197 26.84 24.90 4.10
CA ALA A 197 27.37 25.09 2.74
C ALA A 197 26.48 24.47 1.63
N CYS A 198 25.49 23.67 2.01
CA CYS A 198 24.51 23.10 1.08
C CYS A 198 23.36 24.06 0.73
N ASP A 199 22.87 24.85 1.68
CA ASP A 199 21.60 25.58 1.57
C ASP A 199 21.78 27.09 1.30
N LYS A 200 23.01 27.61 1.46
CA LYS A 200 23.35 29.03 1.41
C LYS A 200 24.72 29.24 0.77
N GLU A 201 25.09 30.51 0.53
CA GLU A 201 26.47 30.86 0.20
C GLU A 201 27.44 30.26 1.24
N PRO A 202 28.45 29.48 0.81
CA PRO A 202 29.34 28.79 1.73
C PRO A 202 30.15 29.76 2.60
N ALA A 203 29.88 29.78 3.90
CA ALA A 203 30.73 30.48 4.86
C ALA A 203 32.09 29.80 4.97
N ALA A 204 33.14 30.57 5.26
CA ALA A 204 34.47 30.03 5.52
C ALA A 204 34.45 29.17 6.78
N LEU A 205 35.11 28.01 6.72
CA LEU A 205 35.31 27.19 7.90
C LEU A 205 36.20 27.92 8.92
N PRO A 206 35.93 27.78 10.23
CA PRO A 206 36.78 28.35 11.27
C PRO A 206 38.26 27.96 11.09
N GLU A 207 39.16 28.86 11.48
CA GLU A 207 40.60 28.60 11.51
C GLU A 207 40.94 27.61 12.63
N LEU A 208 41.82 26.66 12.31
CA LEU A 208 42.21 25.63 13.26
C LEU A 208 42.99 26.26 14.43
N PRO A 209 42.63 25.95 15.70
CA PRO A 209 43.35 26.50 16.84
C PRO A 209 44.85 26.11 16.82
N PRO A 210 45.75 27.02 17.25
CA PRO A 210 47.15 26.70 17.41
C PRO A 210 47.33 25.48 18.32
N ARG A 211 48.18 24.51 17.91
CA ARG A 211 48.43 23.25 18.64
C ARG A 211 47.20 22.33 18.79
N ALA A 212 46.26 22.37 17.85
CA ALA A 212 45.15 21.42 17.80
C ALA A 212 45.64 19.96 17.85
N PRO A 213 44.97 19.07 18.60
CA PRO A 213 45.37 17.67 18.71
C PRO A 213 45.25 16.96 17.36
N ALA A 214 46.07 15.93 17.14
CA ALA A 214 46.15 15.22 15.86
C ALA A 214 44.80 14.67 15.36
N TRP A 215 43.93 14.20 16.27
CA TRP A 215 42.59 13.74 15.90
C TRP A 215 41.72 14.88 15.33
N LEU A 216 41.86 16.10 15.86
CA LEU A 216 41.11 17.26 15.40
C LEU A 216 41.64 17.76 14.06
N GLN A 217 42.96 17.69 13.84
CA GLN A 217 43.57 17.97 12.53
C GLN A 217 43.00 17.04 11.46
N ALA A 218 42.93 15.73 11.74
CA ALA A 218 42.36 14.75 10.82
C ALA A 218 40.86 14.96 10.56
N ASP A 219 40.07 15.25 11.60
CA ASP A 219 38.65 15.58 11.46
C ASP A 219 38.45 16.86 10.65
N ARG A 220 39.26 17.89 10.88
CA ARG A 220 39.17 19.17 10.16
C ARG A 220 39.52 19.03 8.68
N ALA A 221 40.48 18.16 8.33
CA ALA A 221 40.79 17.84 6.94
C ALA A 221 39.58 17.20 6.24
N TYR A 222 38.92 16.24 6.88
CA TYR A 222 37.70 15.63 6.34
C TYR A 222 36.55 16.63 6.23
N GLN A 223 36.32 17.45 7.25
CA GLN A 223 35.32 18.53 7.21
C GLN A 223 35.58 19.53 6.07
N GLN A 224 36.84 19.86 5.80
CA GLN A 224 37.20 20.72 4.67
C GLN A 224 36.87 20.09 3.32
N ALA A 225 37.23 18.82 3.14
CA ALA A 225 36.92 18.09 1.91
C ALA A 225 35.40 17.97 1.70
N ALA A 226 34.64 17.69 2.76
CA ALA A 226 33.18 17.65 2.73
C ALA A 226 32.57 19.03 2.44
N TRP A 227 33.07 20.09 3.07
CA TRP A 227 32.64 21.46 2.81
C TRP A 227 32.84 21.83 1.34
N ARG A 228 34.00 21.53 0.75
CA ARG A 228 34.26 21.75 -0.69
C ARG A 228 33.26 20.98 -1.56
N PHE A 229 32.99 19.72 -1.22
CA PHE A 229 32.01 18.90 -1.93
C PHE A 229 30.60 19.49 -1.87
N TYR A 230 30.17 20.02 -0.72
CA TYR A 230 28.86 20.65 -0.57
C TYR A 230 28.78 22.03 -1.23
N ALA A 231 29.87 22.80 -1.17
CA ALA A 231 30.06 24.08 -1.84
C ALA A 231 30.25 23.97 -3.37
N ASN A 232 30.15 22.76 -3.94
CA ASN A 232 30.32 22.47 -5.36
C ASN A 232 31.74 22.73 -5.92
N ASP A 233 32.76 22.89 -5.06
CA ASP A 233 34.18 22.83 -5.43
C ASP A 233 34.61 21.36 -5.57
N LEU A 234 34.17 20.73 -6.66
CA LEU A 234 34.35 19.29 -6.86
C LEU A 234 35.81 18.91 -7.14
N ALA A 235 36.56 19.76 -7.84
CA ALA A 235 37.99 19.53 -8.10
C ALA A 235 38.78 19.61 -6.79
N GLY A 236 38.57 20.66 -5.99
CA GLY A 236 39.22 20.81 -4.70
C GLY A 236 38.78 19.74 -3.69
N ALA A 237 37.56 19.23 -3.79
CA ALA A 237 37.09 18.10 -2.99
C ALA A 237 37.78 16.78 -3.37
N ASP A 238 37.90 16.44 -4.65
CA ASP A 238 38.60 15.20 -5.06
C ASP A 238 40.07 15.22 -4.63
N THR A 239 40.77 16.36 -4.79
CA THR A 239 42.14 16.51 -4.30
C THR A 239 42.23 16.26 -2.79
N ALA A 240 41.40 16.95 -1.99
CA ALA A 240 41.43 16.79 -0.54
C ALA A 240 41.07 15.37 -0.08
N PHE A 241 40.06 14.74 -0.69
CA PHE A 241 39.73 13.34 -0.38
C PHE A 241 40.81 12.35 -0.83
N THR A 242 41.53 12.64 -1.92
CA THR A 242 42.68 11.83 -2.36
C THR A 242 43.81 11.85 -1.34
N GLU A 243 44.16 13.03 -0.83
CA GLU A 243 45.18 13.21 0.21
C GLU A 243 44.80 12.46 1.49
N ILE A 244 43.55 12.61 1.95
CA ILE A 244 43.04 11.90 3.14
C ILE A 244 43.04 10.38 2.93
N ALA A 245 42.68 9.90 1.74
CA ALA A 245 42.68 8.46 1.43
C ALA A 245 44.09 7.85 1.41
N ALA A 246 45.10 8.66 1.04
CA ALA A 246 46.50 8.25 1.03
C ALA A 246 47.14 8.26 2.43
N ASP A 247 46.66 9.11 3.34
CA ASP A 247 47.14 9.18 4.72
C ASP A 247 46.75 7.92 5.52
N LYS A 248 47.74 7.09 5.84
CA LYS A 248 47.55 5.86 6.61
C LYS A 248 47.17 6.13 8.08
N ALA A 249 47.49 7.31 8.61
CA ALA A 249 47.20 7.71 9.99
C ALA A 249 45.78 8.32 10.12
N SER A 250 45.19 8.76 9.02
CA SER A 250 43.85 9.34 9.05
C SER A 250 42.78 8.27 9.33
N PRO A 251 41.88 8.48 10.32
CA PRO A 251 40.74 7.61 10.54
C PRO A 251 39.69 7.74 9.42
N TRP A 252 39.78 8.78 8.58
CA TRP A 252 38.85 9.07 7.50
C TRP A 252 39.24 8.48 6.17
N ARG A 253 40.42 7.88 6.05
CA ARG A 253 40.99 7.40 4.77
C ARG A 253 40.03 6.53 3.95
N ASP A 254 39.32 5.65 4.62
CA ASP A 254 38.45 4.64 4.01
C ASP A 254 37.17 5.31 3.46
N LEU A 255 36.57 6.21 4.24
CA LEU A 255 35.41 6.99 3.82
C LEU A 255 35.78 8.03 2.75
N ALA A 256 36.94 8.68 2.88
CA ALA A 256 37.44 9.63 1.89
C ALA A 256 37.63 8.97 0.52
N ALA A 257 38.18 7.75 0.49
CA ALA A 257 38.32 6.99 -0.74
C ALA A 257 36.96 6.68 -1.41
N TYR A 258 35.92 6.39 -0.63
CA TYR A 258 34.54 6.28 -1.14
C TYR A 258 33.95 7.63 -1.58
N MET A 259 34.21 8.72 -0.86
CA MET A 259 33.72 10.07 -1.20
C MET A 259 34.20 10.53 -2.59
N ARG A 260 35.37 10.08 -3.06
CA ARG A 260 35.83 10.33 -4.43
C ARG A 260 34.86 9.82 -5.50
N LEU A 261 34.19 8.68 -5.28
CA LEU A 261 33.13 8.23 -6.21
C LEU A 261 31.92 9.17 -6.20
N ARG A 262 31.58 9.74 -5.03
CA ARG A 262 30.48 10.72 -4.92
C ARG A 262 30.85 12.04 -5.59
N VAL A 263 32.11 12.46 -5.50
CA VAL A 263 32.64 13.61 -6.25
C VAL A 263 32.52 13.34 -7.74
N LEU A 264 33.02 12.19 -8.21
CA LEU A 264 32.93 11.80 -9.62
C LEU A 264 31.48 11.78 -10.12
N ALA A 265 30.54 11.30 -9.31
CA ALA A 265 29.13 11.31 -9.64
C ALA A 265 28.54 12.72 -9.79
N ARG A 266 28.95 13.65 -8.92
CA ARG A 266 28.49 15.05 -8.99
C ARG A 266 29.14 15.82 -10.13
N GLN A 267 30.37 15.46 -10.53
CA GLN A 267 31.02 15.96 -11.74
C GLN A 267 30.37 15.44 -13.03
N ASN A 268 29.62 14.34 -12.95
CA ASN A 268 28.98 13.68 -14.08
C ASN A 268 27.45 13.61 -13.90
N PRO A 269 26.76 14.77 -13.92
CA PRO A 269 25.32 14.83 -13.69
C PRO A 269 24.49 14.11 -14.76
N GLY A 270 25.08 13.71 -15.89
CA GLY A 270 24.38 13.09 -17.03
C GLY A 270 23.64 14.13 -17.88
N GLY A 271 23.06 13.71 -19.01
CA GLY A 271 22.21 14.57 -19.85
C GLY A 271 20.83 14.80 -19.22
N ASP A 272 20.15 15.90 -19.57
CA ASP A 272 18.74 16.09 -19.22
C ASP A 272 17.89 15.04 -19.93
N ALA A 273 16.94 14.45 -19.21
CA ALA A 273 15.92 13.58 -19.79
C ALA A 273 14.87 14.42 -20.53
N SER A 274 15.31 15.29 -21.45
CA SER A 274 14.39 15.80 -22.46
C SER A 274 13.87 14.58 -23.22
N PRO A 275 12.54 14.50 -23.48
CA PRO A 275 12.01 13.49 -24.39
C PRO A 275 12.86 13.57 -25.67
N PRO A 276 13.36 12.44 -26.19
CA PRO A 276 14.08 12.49 -27.45
C PRO A 276 13.19 13.20 -28.46
N ASP A 277 13.70 14.25 -29.09
CA ASP A 277 13.04 14.80 -30.27
C ASP A 277 12.80 13.62 -31.22
N ARG A 278 11.59 13.53 -31.78
CA ARG A 278 11.19 12.43 -32.68
C ARG A 278 12.17 12.23 -33.85
N GLU A 279 13.02 13.22 -34.13
CA GLU A 279 14.06 13.20 -35.16
C GLU A 279 15.39 12.57 -34.73
N SER A 280 15.72 12.48 -33.43
CA SER A 280 16.92 11.77 -32.94
C SER A 280 16.62 10.29 -32.71
N ALA A 281 16.37 9.56 -33.79
CA ALA A 281 16.04 8.15 -33.77
C ALA A 281 17.16 7.28 -33.15
N GLY A 282 16.96 6.85 -31.90
CA GLY A 282 17.36 5.53 -31.36
C GLY A 282 18.84 5.12 -31.36
N LYS A 283 19.80 6.00 -31.70
CA LYS A 283 21.23 5.68 -31.72
C LYS A 283 21.99 6.60 -30.79
N GLU A 284 22.87 6.03 -29.96
CA GLU A 284 23.78 6.83 -29.14
C GLU A 284 24.65 7.75 -30.01
N SER A 285 24.86 8.98 -29.57
CA SER A 285 25.88 9.83 -30.19
C SER A 285 27.27 9.27 -29.90
N ALA A 286 28.19 9.44 -30.86
CA ALA A 286 29.59 9.02 -30.67
C ALA A 286 30.22 9.70 -29.42
N GLU A 287 29.81 10.93 -29.12
CA GLU A 287 30.24 11.66 -27.94
C GLU A 287 29.73 11.01 -26.64
N ALA A 288 28.45 10.60 -26.57
CA ALA A 288 27.92 9.92 -25.40
C ALA A 288 28.62 8.57 -25.13
N ILE A 289 28.95 7.82 -26.20
CA ILE A 289 29.72 6.57 -26.09
C ILE A 289 31.12 6.85 -25.53
N LYS A 290 31.81 7.86 -26.08
CA LYS A 290 33.15 8.27 -25.63
C LYS A 290 33.15 8.75 -24.18
N GLN A 291 32.21 9.62 -23.81
CA GLN A 291 32.03 10.10 -22.44
C GLN A 291 31.73 8.95 -21.48
N GLN A 292 30.87 8.01 -21.86
CA GLN A 292 30.60 6.83 -21.05
C GLN A 292 31.84 5.94 -20.86
N ALA A 293 32.66 5.77 -21.90
CA ALA A 293 33.88 4.98 -21.82
C ALA A 293 34.91 5.62 -20.86
N GLU A 294 35.15 6.93 -20.99
CA GLU A 294 36.06 7.65 -20.08
C GLU A 294 35.54 7.66 -18.64
N LEU A 295 34.23 7.86 -18.44
CA LEU A 295 33.62 7.77 -17.11
C LEU A 295 33.77 6.36 -16.52
N THR A 296 33.58 5.31 -17.32
CA THR A 296 33.75 3.92 -16.86
C THR A 296 35.19 3.67 -16.38
N LYS A 297 36.18 4.16 -17.13
CA LYS A 297 37.60 4.07 -16.76
C LYS A 297 37.90 4.80 -15.46
N ALA A 298 37.36 6.01 -15.28
CA ALA A 298 37.51 6.79 -14.05
C ALA A 298 36.83 6.10 -12.85
N VAL A 299 35.64 5.53 -13.05
CA VAL A 299 34.93 4.74 -12.04
C VAL A 299 35.76 3.54 -11.63
N ASP A 300 36.30 2.77 -12.58
CA ASP A 300 37.07 1.56 -12.28
C ASP A 300 38.36 1.87 -11.52
N ALA A 301 39.03 2.98 -11.85
CA ALA A 301 40.22 3.45 -11.16
C ALA A 301 39.99 3.72 -9.66
N ILE A 302 38.77 4.12 -9.28
CA ILE A 302 38.40 4.39 -7.87
C ILE A 302 37.72 3.17 -7.23
N ALA A 303 36.73 2.56 -7.91
CA ALA A 303 35.89 1.50 -7.34
C ALA A 303 36.63 0.17 -7.17
N LEU A 304 37.45 -0.26 -8.14
CA LEU A 304 38.10 -1.58 -8.07
C LEU A 304 39.05 -1.71 -6.86
N PRO A 305 39.90 -0.72 -6.53
CA PRO A 305 40.70 -0.76 -5.30
C PRO A 305 39.84 -0.87 -4.03
N LEU A 306 38.71 -0.15 -3.96
CA LEU A 306 37.81 -0.20 -2.80
C LEU A 306 37.20 -1.60 -2.62
N LEU A 307 36.74 -2.19 -3.72
CA LEU A 307 36.11 -3.52 -3.72
C LEU A 307 37.11 -4.65 -3.43
N LYS A 308 38.39 -4.49 -3.78
CA LYS A 308 39.44 -5.45 -3.41
C LYS A 308 39.83 -5.37 -1.94
N ASN A 309 39.62 -4.24 -1.27
CA ASN A 309 40.00 -4.04 0.11
C ASN A 309 38.96 -4.64 1.07
N ARG A 310 39.33 -5.72 1.76
CA ARG A 310 38.48 -6.39 2.75
C ARG A 310 38.09 -5.50 3.94
N ARG A 311 38.91 -4.50 4.29
CA ARG A 311 38.57 -3.53 5.36
C ARG A 311 37.35 -2.69 5.01
N LEU A 312 37.06 -2.55 3.72
CA LEU A 312 35.97 -1.76 3.17
C LEU A 312 34.72 -2.57 2.85
N GLN A 313 34.64 -3.83 3.27
CA GLN A 313 33.53 -4.72 2.93
C GLN A 313 32.15 -4.11 3.26
N ALA A 314 32.03 -3.37 4.36
CA ALA A 314 30.80 -2.66 4.74
C ALA A 314 30.39 -1.56 3.73
N LEU A 315 31.34 -1.01 2.97
CA LEU A 315 31.09 -0.01 1.93
C LEU A 315 30.88 -0.61 0.54
N HIS A 316 31.21 -1.90 0.32
CA HIS A 316 31.09 -2.55 -0.99
C HIS A 316 29.69 -2.40 -1.62
N PRO A 317 28.56 -2.56 -0.89
CA PRO A 317 27.23 -2.33 -1.47
C PRO A 317 27.03 -0.89 -1.98
N SER A 318 27.51 0.11 -1.24
CA SER A 318 27.42 1.51 -1.63
C SER A 318 28.35 1.87 -2.79
N VAL A 319 29.54 1.26 -2.84
CA VAL A 319 30.47 1.36 -3.96
C VAL A 319 29.85 0.77 -5.22
N HIS A 320 29.28 -0.44 -5.14
CA HIS A 320 28.59 -1.08 -6.27
C HIS A 320 27.42 -0.25 -6.77
N ARG A 321 26.52 0.21 -5.89
CA ARG A 321 25.37 1.04 -6.28
C ARG A 321 25.79 2.27 -7.08
N LEU A 322 26.78 3.02 -6.59
CA LEU A 322 27.23 4.24 -7.25
C LEU A 322 28.03 3.95 -8.53
N ALA A 323 28.91 2.95 -8.50
CA ALA A 323 29.72 2.58 -9.66
C ALA A 323 28.84 2.08 -10.83
N GLU A 324 27.89 1.18 -10.57
CA GLU A 324 26.98 0.68 -11.61
C GLU A 324 26.12 1.81 -12.21
N ALA A 325 25.65 2.75 -11.39
CA ALA A 325 24.89 3.91 -11.87
C ALA A 325 25.74 4.81 -12.81
N LEU A 326 27.02 5.00 -12.47
CA LEU A 326 27.94 5.80 -13.29
C LEU A 326 28.33 5.10 -14.60
N ARG A 327 28.43 3.77 -14.61
CA ARG A 327 28.76 2.96 -15.81
C ARG A 327 27.69 2.99 -16.91
N ILE A 328 26.52 3.55 -16.62
CA ILE A 328 25.40 3.67 -17.57
C ILE A 328 24.89 5.12 -17.73
N ARG A 329 25.54 6.08 -17.06
CA ARG A 329 25.09 7.47 -16.87
C ARG A 329 24.76 8.24 -18.15
N TYR A 330 25.59 8.11 -19.19
CA TYR A 330 25.47 8.86 -20.45
C TYR A 330 24.77 8.06 -21.56
N LEU A 331 24.33 6.83 -21.27
CA LEU A 331 23.67 5.98 -22.26
C LEU A 331 22.19 6.30 -22.37
N LEU A 332 21.59 6.00 -23.53
CA LEU A 332 20.15 6.07 -23.73
C LEU A 332 19.44 4.97 -22.90
N PRO A 333 18.19 5.20 -22.44
CA PRO A 333 17.45 4.23 -21.63
C PRO A 333 17.42 2.81 -22.21
N ALA A 334 17.22 2.67 -23.52
CA ALA A 334 17.21 1.37 -24.19
C ALA A 334 18.54 0.59 -24.04
N THR A 335 19.68 1.30 -24.08
CA THR A 335 21.00 0.69 -23.91
C THR A 335 21.35 0.45 -22.45
N ARG A 336 20.89 1.33 -21.53
CA ARG A 336 20.96 1.07 -20.08
C ARG A 336 20.23 -0.22 -19.72
N MET A 337 18.98 -0.34 -20.16
CA MET A 337 18.13 -1.52 -19.98
C MET A 337 18.83 -2.79 -20.48
N ARG A 338 19.37 -2.75 -21.71
CA ARG A 338 20.11 -3.89 -22.30
C ARG A 338 21.35 -4.26 -21.50
N ARG A 339 22.20 -3.30 -21.13
CA ARG A 339 23.42 -3.56 -20.35
C ARG A 339 23.11 -4.12 -18.97
N LEU A 340 22.10 -3.58 -18.29
CA LEU A 340 21.65 -4.08 -16.99
C LEU A 340 21.12 -5.51 -17.12
N ALA A 341 20.27 -5.76 -18.12
CA ALA A 341 19.71 -7.09 -18.35
C ALA A 341 20.78 -8.12 -18.74
N ASP A 342 21.72 -7.77 -19.62
CA ASP A 342 22.85 -8.63 -19.99
C ASP A 342 23.73 -8.92 -18.77
N GLY A 343 23.99 -7.92 -17.93
CA GLY A 343 24.74 -8.05 -16.69
C GLY A 343 24.01 -8.81 -15.56
N LEU A 344 22.74 -9.17 -15.77
CA LEU A 344 21.87 -9.92 -14.87
C LEU A 344 21.40 -11.27 -15.47
N LYS A 345 21.90 -11.67 -16.66
CA LYS A 345 21.65 -13.02 -17.22
C LYS A 345 22.08 -14.12 -16.25
N THR A 346 23.19 -13.89 -15.56
CA THR A 346 23.61 -14.64 -14.38
C THR A 346 23.73 -13.69 -13.20
N MET A 347 23.67 -14.23 -11.98
CA MET A 347 23.72 -13.42 -10.76
C MET A 347 25.07 -12.70 -10.59
N GLY A 348 26.19 -13.39 -10.82
CA GLY A 348 27.52 -12.83 -10.54
C GLY A 348 27.69 -12.46 -9.04
N PRO A 349 28.55 -11.49 -8.70
CA PRO A 349 28.75 -11.05 -7.32
C PRO A 349 27.47 -10.43 -6.71
N PRO A 350 27.03 -10.88 -5.52
CA PRO A 350 25.76 -10.44 -4.92
C PRO A 350 25.53 -8.93 -4.81
N ASP A 351 26.49 -8.17 -4.28
CA ASP A 351 26.33 -6.72 -4.09
C ASP A 351 26.28 -5.98 -5.44
N ALA A 352 26.99 -6.48 -6.46
CA ALA A 352 26.92 -5.95 -7.82
C ALA A 352 25.57 -6.25 -8.47
N ALA A 353 25.05 -7.48 -8.30
CA ALA A 353 23.71 -7.83 -8.74
C ALA A 353 22.65 -6.96 -8.07
N ALA A 354 22.72 -6.78 -6.75
CA ALA A 354 21.78 -5.95 -6.01
C ALA A 354 21.75 -4.50 -6.54
N ALA A 355 22.92 -3.93 -6.84
CA ALA A 355 23.02 -2.60 -7.46
C ALA A 355 22.35 -2.56 -8.85
N LYS A 356 22.61 -3.54 -9.72
CA LYS A 356 22.00 -3.60 -11.06
C LYS A 356 20.49 -3.86 -11.00
N LEU A 357 20.02 -4.67 -10.05
CA LEU A 357 18.59 -4.91 -9.84
C LEU A 357 17.86 -3.62 -9.48
N LEU A 358 18.46 -2.79 -8.62
CA LEU A 358 17.91 -1.48 -8.27
C LEU A 358 17.78 -0.57 -9.49
N LEU A 359 18.85 -0.47 -10.30
CA LEU A 359 18.87 0.32 -11.52
C LEU A 359 17.89 -0.22 -12.56
N LEU A 360 17.79 -1.53 -12.71
CA LEU A 360 16.84 -2.17 -13.62
C LEU A 360 15.40 -1.84 -13.20
N ASN A 361 15.09 -1.94 -11.90
CA ASN A 361 13.79 -1.55 -11.37
C ASN A 361 13.47 -0.09 -11.68
N HIS A 362 14.44 0.80 -11.53
CA HIS A 362 14.29 2.22 -11.87
C HIS A 362 13.96 2.41 -13.36
N GLU A 363 14.70 1.79 -14.27
CA GLU A 363 14.47 1.93 -15.72
C GLU A 363 13.06 1.42 -16.13
N PHE A 364 12.59 0.32 -15.53
CA PHE A 364 11.23 -0.17 -15.76
C PHE A 364 10.15 0.79 -15.23
N ARG A 365 10.40 1.46 -14.09
CA ARG A 365 9.45 2.43 -13.52
C ARG A 365 9.43 3.74 -14.29
N ALA A 366 10.59 4.27 -14.67
CA ALA A 366 10.70 5.47 -15.50
C ALA A 366 9.96 5.30 -16.84
N CYS A 367 10.06 4.10 -17.42
CA CYS A 367 9.32 3.72 -18.61
C CYS A 367 7.79 3.74 -18.40
N GLY A 368 7.29 3.26 -17.25
CA GLY A 368 5.85 3.28 -16.92
C GLY A 368 5.26 4.69 -16.78
N PHE A 369 6.06 5.69 -16.41
CA PHE A 369 5.65 7.10 -16.35
C PHE A 369 5.77 7.83 -17.69
N SER A 370 6.51 7.28 -18.66
CA SER A 370 6.80 7.92 -19.95
C SER A 370 5.90 7.37 -21.05
N TYR A 371 5.08 8.23 -21.66
CA TYR A 371 4.13 7.87 -22.72
C TYR A 371 4.76 7.45 -24.08
N ASP A 372 6.04 7.06 -24.15
CA ASP A 372 6.69 6.66 -25.42
C ASP A 372 7.84 5.66 -25.25
N CYS A 373 7.69 4.67 -24.37
CA CYS A 373 8.77 3.74 -24.07
C CYS A 373 8.79 2.52 -25.03
N THR A 374 9.60 2.57 -26.08
CA THR A 374 9.70 1.51 -27.11
C THR A 374 10.67 0.37 -26.77
N TYR A 375 11.37 0.45 -25.62
CA TYR A 375 12.46 -0.46 -25.24
C TYR A 375 12.07 -1.55 -24.22
N ILE A 376 10.78 -1.77 -24.03
CA ILE A 376 10.17 -2.87 -23.27
C ILE A 376 9.03 -3.48 -24.09
N GLY A 377 8.37 -4.53 -23.58
CA GLY A 377 7.17 -5.08 -24.22
C GLY A 377 7.46 -6.17 -25.25
N PRO A 378 6.56 -6.43 -26.22
CA PRO A 378 6.62 -7.59 -27.11
C PRO A 378 7.77 -7.58 -28.13
N ALA A 379 8.30 -6.41 -28.47
CA ALA A 379 9.33 -6.25 -29.51
C ALA A 379 10.77 -6.45 -29.00
N GLN A 380 10.97 -6.77 -27.72
CA GLN A 380 12.30 -6.89 -27.14
C GLN A 380 12.99 -8.21 -27.49
N THR A 381 14.32 -8.16 -27.58
CA THR A 381 15.14 -9.34 -27.93
C THR A 381 15.98 -9.86 -26.76
N SER A 382 16.17 -9.05 -25.72
CA SER A 382 16.83 -9.49 -24.48
C SER A 382 15.92 -10.46 -23.72
N ASP A 383 16.41 -11.67 -23.43
CA ASP A 383 15.64 -12.73 -22.76
C ASP A 383 15.05 -12.28 -21.41
N LEU A 384 15.87 -11.65 -20.55
CA LEU A 384 15.41 -11.17 -19.25
C LEU A 384 14.40 -10.02 -19.38
N VAL A 385 14.62 -9.07 -20.30
CA VAL A 385 13.68 -7.96 -20.52
C VAL A 385 12.36 -8.48 -21.09
N GLN A 386 12.42 -9.42 -22.02
CA GLN A 386 11.24 -10.05 -22.60
C GLN A 386 10.46 -10.84 -21.54
N TRP A 387 11.16 -11.60 -20.69
CA TRP A 387 10.58 -12.28 -19.54
C TRP A 387 9.87 -11.30 -18.61
N LEU A 388 10.56 -10.26 -18.15
CA LEU A 388 10.01 -9.24 -17.24
C LEU A 388 8.82 -8.50 -17.85
N SER A 389 8.89 -8.13 -19.14
CA SER A 389 7.79 -7.50 -19.87
C SER A 389 6.58 -8.42 -19.93
N THR A 390 6.80 -9.72 -20.17
CA THR A 390 5.74 -10.73 -20.25
C THR A 390 5.09 -10.99 -18.89
N VAL A 391 5.87 -11.19 -17.82
CA VAL A 391 5.31 -11.55 -16.52
C VAL A 391 4.69 -10.35 -15.82
N ARG A 392 5.28 -9.16 -15.91
CA ARG A 392 4.73 -7.96 -15.24
C ARG A 392 3.69 -7.20 -16.07
N GLY A 393 3.65 -7.40 -17.39
CA GLY A 393 2.67 -6.75 -18.25
C GLY A 393 2.96 -5.28 -18.52
N PHE A 394 4.23 -4.93 -18.69
CA PHE A 394 4.58 -3.58 -19.11
C PHE A 394 4.35 -3.42 -20.62
N ASP A 395 3.31 -2.68 -20.99
CA ASP A 395 3.02 -2.24 -22.35
C ASP A 395 3.05 -0.70 -22.38
N THR A 396 3.47 -0.12 -23.51
CA THR A 396 3.52 1.33 -23.75
C THR A 396 2.51 1.74 -24.83
N PRO A 397 1.95 2.98 -24.82
CA PRO A 397 1.89 3.99 -23.76
C PRO A 397 0.45 4.40 -23.34
N GLY A 398 0.29 4.91 -22.11
CA GLY A 398 -0.80 5.83 -21.79
C GLY A 398 -2.20 5.27 -21.57
N SER A 399 -2.40 3.96 -21.37
CA SER A 399 -3.66 3.46 -20.83
C SER A 399 -3.46 2.95 -19.42
N GLY A 400 -4.11 3.60 -18.45
CA GLY A 400 -4.51 2.98 -17.18
C GLY A 400 -5.53 1.85 -17.38
N ALA A 401 -5.42 1.10 -18.47
CA ALA A 401 -6.20 -0.07 -18.81
C ALA A 401 -5.20 -1.18 -19.17
N GLU A 402 -5.51 -2.38 -18.71
CA GLU A 402 -4.78 -3.62 -18.90
C GLU A 402 -4.23 -3.83 -20.32
N PRO A 403 -3.21 -4.71 -20.49
CA PRO A 403 -2.70 -5.13 -21.79
C PRO A 403 -3.82 -5.45 -22.79
N ASN A 404 -4.06 -4.57 -23.76
CA ASN A 404 -5.05 -4.79 -24.82
C ASN A 404 -4.65 -5.90 -25.82
N GLY A 405 -3.68 -6.74 -25.50
CA GLY A 405 -3.21 -7.82 -26.37
C GLY A 405 -3.04 -9.16 -25.65
N LYS A 406 -3.50 -10.24 -26.28
CA LYS A 406 -3.17 -11.64 -25.94
C LYS A 406 -1.68 -11.98 -26.09
N TRP A 407 -0.82 -11.01 -26.41
CA TRP A 407 0.58 -11.23 -26.75
C TRP A 407 1.34 -11.90 -25.60
N ARG A 408 1.04 -11.55 -24.34
CA ARG A 408 1.68 -12.13 -23.15
C ARG A 408 1.35 -13.62 -23.01
N GLU A 409 0.06 -13.95 -23.18
CA GLU A 409 -0.43 -15.33 -23.24
C GLU A 409 0.26 -16.08 -24.37
N THR A 410 0.18 -15.55 -25.60
CA THR A 410 0.73 -16.19 -26.80
C THR A 410 2.24 -16.42 -26.69
N LEU A 411 2.98 -15.41 -26.22
CA LEU A 411 4.43 -15.47 -26.12
C LEU A 411 4.89 -16.42 -25.02
N SER A 412 4.30 -16.33 -23.82
CA SER A 412 4.66 -17.23 -22.72
C SER A 412 4.37 -18.69 -23.09
N TRP A 413 3.21 -18.96 -23.69
CA TRP A 413 2.86 -20.29 -24.21
C TRP A 413 3.83 -20.76 -25.30
N SER A 414 4.07 -19.95 -26.34
CA SER A 414 4.96 -20.31 -27.45
C SER A 414 6.40 -20.55 -26.98
N ARG A 415 6.90 -19.73 -26.06
CA ARG A 415 8.23 -19.92 -25.47
C ARG A 415 8.30 -21.20 -24.66
N TYR A 416 7.29 -21.50 -23.85
CA TYR A 416 7.22 -22.76 -23.11
C TYR A 416 7.21 -23.96 -24.07
N GLN A 417 6.35 -23.96 -25.09
CA GLN A 417 6.28 -25.03 -26.09
C GLN A 417 7.60 -25.29 -26.81
N ARG A 418 8.39 -24.23 -27.08
CA ARG A 418 9.66 -24.37 -27.80
C ARG A 418 10.83 -24.78 -26.89
N THR A 419 10.81 -24.35 -25.63
CA THR A 419 11.99 -24.45 -24.75
C THR A 419 11.81 -25.45 -23.62
N HIS A 420 10.57 -25.73 -23.21
CA HIS A 420 10.20 -26.45 -22.00
C HIS A 420 10.90 -25.93 -20.73
N GLU A 421 11.37 -24.67 -20.74
CA GLU A 421 11.98 -24.06 -19.57
C GLU A 421 10.95 -23.79 -18.48
N LEU A 422 11.33 -24.05 -17.23
CA LEU A 422 10.47 -23.82 -16.07
C LEU A 422 10.09 -22.34 -15.89
N THR A 423 10.94 -21.39 -16.30
CA THR A 423 10.58 -19.97 -16.38
C THR A 423 9.31 -19.81 -17.23
N TRP A 424 9.37 -20.18 -18.51
CA TRP A 424 8.23 -20.02 -19.41
C TRP A 424 7.02 -20.86 -19.02
N LEU A 425 7.21 -22.03 -18.38
CA LEU A 425 6.11 -22.77 -17.77
C LEU A 425 5.38 -21.95 -16.72
N MET A 426 6.09 -21.38 -15.74
CA MET A 426 5.46 -20.59 -14.66
C MET A 426 4.75 -19.34 -15.20
N ALA A 427 5.31 -18.67 -16.22
CA ALA A 427 4.64 -17.57 -16.89
C ALA A 427 3.38 -18.03 -17.64
N ALA A 428 3.48 -19.09 -18.46
CA ALA A 428 2.35 -19.59 -19.23
C ALA A 428 1.22 -20.09 -18.31
N ALA A 429 1.56 -20.84 -17.27
CA ALA A 429 0.61 -21.30 -16.26
C ALA A 429 -0.03 -20.17 -15.43
N SER A 430 0.58 -18.99 -15.40
CA SER A 430 -0.07 -17.81 -14.84
C SER A 430 -0.95 -17.15 -15.91
N LEU A 431 -0.40 -16.82 -17.07
CA LEU A 431 -0.99 -15.88 -18.01
C LEU A 431 -1.98 -16.50 -19.01
N VAL A 432 -1.85 -17.81 -19.30
CA VAL A 432 -2.78 -18.51 -20.18
C VAL A 432 -4.13 -18.65 -19.45
N PRO A 433 -5.23 -18.12 -20.02
CA PRO A 433 -6.55 -18.25 -19.43
C PRO A 433 -6.88 -19.71 -19.14
N VAL A 434 -7.55 -19.94 -18.02
CA VAL A 434 -8.05 -21.26 -17.68
C VAL A 434 -9.29 -21.50 -18.54
N ALA A 435 -9.18 -22.34 -19.55
CA ALA A 435 -10.29 -22.64 -20.45
C ALA A 435 -11.37 -23.44 -19.70
N GLY A 436 -12.63 -23.01 -19.86
CA GLY A 436 -13.81 -23.73 -19.35
C GLY A 436 -14.36 -24.79 -20.31
N THR A 437 -13.79 -24.94 -21.51
CA THR A 437 -14.24 -25.92 -22.52
C THR A 437 -13.27 -27.09 -22.62
N ALA A 438 -13.81 -28.29 -22.84
CA ALA A 438 -13.06 -29.55 -22.84
C ALA A 438 -12.05 -29.71 -24.00
N ASP A 439 -12.11 -28.85 -25.03
CA ASP A 439 -11.31 -28.99 -26.26
C ASP A 439 -9.92 -28.33 -26.20
N ASP A 440 -9.65 -27.50 -25.18
CA ASP A 440 -8.35 -26.83 -25.04
C ASP A 440 -7.34 -27.72 -24.28
N LYS A 441 -6.47 -28.42 -25.03
CA LYS A 441 -5.42 -29.28 -24.48
C LYS A 441 -4.37 -28.54 -23.63
N ARG A 442 -4.29 -27.21 -23.73
CA ARG A 442 -3.27 -26.40 -23.03
C ARG A 442 -3.38 -26.55 -21.51
N GLU A 443 -4.60 -26.63 -20.97
CA GLU A 443 -4.80 -26.75 -19.52
C GLU A 443 -4.26 -28.08 -18.98
N ALA A 444 -4.58 -29.20 -19.62
CA ALA A 444 -4.08 -30.51 -19.22
C ALA A 444 -2.56 -30.57 -19.26
N GLU A 445 -1.96 -29.97 -20.29
CA GLU A 445 -0.50 -29.89 -20.43
C GLU A 445 0.15 -29.04 -19.34
N LEU A 446 -0.38 -27.85 -19.06
CA LEU A 446 0.13 -26.98 -17.99
C LEU A 446 0.01 -27.67 -16.61
N GLN A 447 -1.10 -28.34 -16.33
CA GLN A 447 -1.28 -29.10 -15.09
C GLN A 447 -0.26 -30.22 -14.94
N ALA A 448 -0.02 -31.00 -16.00
CA ALA A 448 0.94 -32.09 -16.00
C ALA A 448 2.39 -31.57 -15.85
N ALA A 449 2.73 -30.51 -16.58
CA ALA A 449 4.06 -29.91 -16.54
C ALA A 449 4.40 -29.30 -15.17
N LEU A 450 3.44 -28.60 -14.55
CA LEU A 450 3.61 -28.11 -13.18
C LEU A 450 3.74 -29.25 -12.16
N ALA A 451 3.03 -30.36 -12.37
CA ALA A 451 3.13 -31.55 -11.51
C ALA A 451 4.52 -32.21 -11.61
N ALA A 452 5.18 -32.10 -12.76
CA ALA A 452 6.49 -32.67 -13.03
C ALA A 452 7.67 -31.84 -12.47
N VAL A 453 7.41 -30.66 -11.88
CA VAL A 453 8.46 -29.89 -11.20
C VAL A 453 9.04 -30.72 -10.05
N PRO A 454 10.37 -30.94 -9.98
CA PRO A 454 10.99 -31.81 -8.96
C PRO A 454 10.67 -31.38 -7.53
N GLU A 455 10.53 -32.34 -6.61
CA GLU A 455 10.15 -32.09 -5.22
C GLU A 455 11.17 -31.23 -4.45
N ASP A 456 12.46 -31.36 -4.79
CA ASP A 456 13.57 -30.61 -4.21
C ASP A 456 13.81 -29.24 -4.88
N HIS A 457 13.10 -28.95 -5.97
CA HIS A 457 13.25 -27.69 -6.67
C HIS A 457 12.62 -26.52 -5.87
N PRO A 458 13.28 -25.36 -5.72
CA PRO A 458 12.74 -24.21 -4.97
C PRO A 458 11.37 -23.70 -5.43
N ALA A 459 11.00 -23.99 -6.68
CA ALA A 459 9.71 -23.60 -7.26
C ALA A 459 8.58 -24.62 -7.05
N ARG A 460 8.86 -25.80 -6.47
CA ARG A 460 7.87 -26.88 -6.30
C ARG A 460 6.59 -26.41 -5.59
N PHE A 461 6.76 -25.67 -4.51
CA PHE A 461 5.65 -25.15 -3.73
C PHE A 461 4.81 -24.14 -4.55
N ALA A 462 5.46 -23.20 -5.23
CA ALA A 462 4.80 -22.23 -6.09
C ALA A 462 4.09 -22.90 -7.29
N ALA A 463 4.69 -23.93 -7.89
CA ALA A 463 4.08 -24.71 -8.96
C ALA A 463 2.83 -25.45 -8.46
N THR A 464 2.89 -26.03 -7.26
CA THR A 464 1.74 -26.69 -6.61
C THR A 464 0.61 -25.71 -6.31
N GLN A 465 0.93 -24.53 -5.79
CA GLN A 465 -0.05 -23.45 -5.62
C GLN A 465 -0.68 -23.03 -6.95
N LEU A 466 0.11 -22.92 -8.03
CA LEU A 466 -0.39 -22.51 -9.34
C LEU A 466 -1.31 -23.57 -9.96
N ARG A 467 -1.01 -24.86 -9.78
CA ARG A 467 -1.94 -25.94 -10.13
C ARG A 467 -3.26 -25.85 -9.38
N ALA A 468 -3.21 -25.62 -8.07
CA ALA A 468 -4.41 -25.47 -7.24
C ALA A 468 -5.25 -24.26 -7.67
N GLN A 469 -4.60 -23.14 -8.05
CA GLN A 469 -5.29 -21.97 -8.62
C GLN A 469 -6.03 -22.28 -9.90
N ARG A 470 -5.37 -23.00 -10.81
CA ARG A 470 -5.98 -23.35 -12.09
C ARG A 470 -7.16 -24.30 -11.89
N LEU A 471 -7.04 -25.30 -11.02
CA LEU A 471 -8.18 -26.17 -10.63
C LEU A 471 -9.32 -25.36 -10.00
N PHE A 472 -8.99 -24.43 -9.11
CA PHE A 472 -9.96 -23.53 -8.49
C PHE A 472 -10.70 -22.68 -9.53
N ALA A 473 -9.99 -22.14 -10.52
CA ALA A 473 -10.58 -21.37 -11.62
C ALA A 473 -11.52 -22.20 -12.51
N GLN A 474 -11.32 -23.52 -12.60
CA GLN A 474 -12.23 -24.46 -13.28
C GLN A 474 -13.45 -24.84 -12.42
N GLY A 475 -13.58 -24.34 -11.19
CA GLY A 475 -14.60 -24.78 -10.23
C GLY A 475 -14.32 -26.15 -9.61
N ARG A 476 -13.14 -26.75 -9.85
CA ARG A 476 -12.75 -28.08 -9.34
C ARG A 476 -12.21 -27.96 -7.90
N PHE A 477 -13.05 -27.46 -6.99
CA PHE A 477 -12.64 -27.09 -5.63
C PHE A 477 -12.14 -28.28 -4.80
N LYS A 478 -12.73 -29.47 -4.95
CA LYS A 478 -12.29 -30.68 -4.22
C LYS A 478 -10.86 -31.07 -4.58
N GLU A 479 -10.52 -31.06 -5.87
CA GLU A 479 -9.19 -31.40 -6.34
C GLU A 479 -8.16 -30.32 -5.97
N ALA A 480 -8.56 -29.04 -6.01
CA ALA A 480 -7.74 -27.95 -5.50
C ALA A 480 -7.45 -28.12 -4.00
N ARG A 481 -8.44 -28.54 -3.20
CA ARG A 481 -8.29 -28.84 -1.77
C ARG A 481 -7.30 -29.98 -1.55
N GLU A 482 -7.50 -31.12 -2.23
CA GLU A 482 -6.62 -32.29 -2.10
C GLU A 482 -5.15 -31.93 -2.35
N LEU A 483 -4.89 -31.02 -3.30
CA LEU A 483 -3.56 -30.57 -3.62
C LEU A 483 -2.95 -29.61 -2.59
N ILE A 484 -3.75 -28.75 -1.96
CA ILE A 484 -3.25 -27.64 -1.12
C ILE A 484 -3.50 -27.80 0.38
N ALA A 485 -4.29 -28.78 0.81
CA ALA A 485 -4.60 -28.98 2.23
C ALA A 485 -3.34 -29.17 3.08
N GLY A 486 -2.37 -29.97 2.59
CA GLY A 486 -1.08 -30.16 3.27
C GLY A 486 -0.19 -28.91 3.30
N ALA A 487 -0.48 -27.89 2.49
CA ALA A 487 0.27 -26.64 2.49
C ALA A 487 -0.14 -25.70 3.64
N ALA A 488 -1.31 -25.91 4.27
CA ALA A 488 -1.82 -25.04 5.33
C ALA A 488 -0.85 -24.94 6.52
N ASP A 489 -0.16 -26.04 6.85
CA ASP A 489 0.83 -26.12 7.93
C ASP A 489 2.28 -26.07 7.41
N SER A 490 2.49 -25.67 6.15
CA SER A 490 3.82 -25.66 5.56
C SER A 490 4.73 -24.61 6.23
N PRO A 491 5.95 -24.99 6.63
CA PRO A 491 6.95 -24.05 7.14
C PRO A 491 7.29 -22.91 6.17
N LEU A 492 7.02 -23.09 4.86
CA LEU A 492 7.27 -22.07 3.84
C LEU A 492 6.34 -20.87 3.98
N ILE A 493 5.08 -21.08 4.40
CA ILE A 493 4.10 -20.00 4.59
C ILE A 493 3.85 -19.66 6.05
N ALA A 494 4.49 -20.34 7.01
CA ALA A 494 4.28 -20.15 8.45
C ALA A 494 4.47 -18.69 8.91
N ARG A 495 5.21 -17.89 8.15
CA ARG A 495 5.51 -16.48 8.41
C ARG A 495 5.13 -15.56 7.25
N SER A 496 4.37 -16.07 6.27
CA SER A 496 3.81 -15.30 5.17
C SER A 496 2.30 -15.20 5.35
N PRO A 497 1.77 -14.12 5.97
CA PRO A 497 0.34 -13.87 6.06
C PRO A 497 -0.38 -13.94 4.70
N SER A 498 0.22 -13.41 3.63
CA SER A 498 -0.32 -13.53 2.27
C SER A 498 -0.38 -15.00 1.83
N GLY A 499 0.67 -15.79 2.06
CA GLY A 499 0.67 -17.23 1.75
C GLY A 499 -0.36 -18.03 2.55
N GLN A 500 -0.56 -17.70 3.83
CA GLN A 500 -1.59 -18.32 4.68
C GLN A 500 -3.00 -17.96 4.23
N ASN A 501 -3.27 -16.68 3.99
CA ASN A 501 -4.54 -16.20 3.46
C ASN A 501 -4.84 -16.88 2.12
N PHE A 502 -3.81 -17.17 1.34
CA PHE A 502 -3.93 -17.72 0.00
C PHE A 502 -4.41 -19.16 0.05
N VAL A 503 -3.76 -19.98 0.88
CA VAL A 503 -4.20 -21.35 1.13
C VAL A 503 -5.58 -21.37 1.76
N LYS A 504 -5.87 -20.49 2.72
CA LYS A 504 -7.20 -20.35 3.32
C LYS A 504 -8.28 -20.05 2.27
N ALA A 505 -8.01 -19.15 1.33
CA ALA A 505 -8.94 -18.81 0.25
C ALA A 505 -9.23 -19.99 -0.69
N LEU A 506 -8.22 -20.81 -1.01
CA LEU A 506 -8.40 -22.00 -1.85
C LEU A 506 -9.18 -23.10 -1.13
N LEU A 507 -9.04 -23.22 0.19
CA LEU A 507 -9.73 -24.23 0.99
C LEU A 507 -11.19 -23.84 1.32
N LEU A 508 -11.48 -22.53 1.43
CA LEU A 508 -12.77 -22.01 1.92
C LEU A 508 -14.02 -22.63 1.27
N PRO A 509 -14.12 -22.79 -0.07
CA PRO A 509 -15.33 -23.34 -0.70
C PRO A 509 -15.62 -24.80 -0.35
N THR A 510 -14.61 -25.52 0.15
CA THR A 510 -14.69 -26.95 0.48
C THR A 510 -14.76 -27.22 1.98
N ALA A 511 -14.95 -26.17 2.80
CA ALA A 511 -15.08 -26.32 4.23
C ALA A 511 -16.17 -27.36 4.56
N SER A 512 -15.81 -28.31 5.41
CA SER A 512 -16.66 -29.45 5.79
C SER A 512 -17.59 -29.15 6.96
N SER A 513 -17.31 -28.07 7.70
CA SER A 513 -18.10 -27.60 8.85
C SER A 513 -18.08 -26.07 8.95
N GLU A 514 -19.03 -25.51 9.70
CA GLU A 514 -19.05 -24.08 10.01
C GLU A 514 -17.80 -23.64 10.78
N GLU A 515 -17.27 -24.51 11.65
CA GLU A 515 -16.05 -24.24 12.41
C GLU A 515 -14.82 -24.15 11.50
N GLU A 516 -14.69 -25.07 10.54
CA GLU A 516 -13.63 -25.01 9.54
C GLU A 516 -13.79 -23.76 8.66
N TRP A 517 -15.01 -23.49 8.17
CA TRP A 517 -15.30 -22.32 7.37
C TRP A 517 -14.88 -21.04 8.10
N ARG A 518 -15.20 -20.92 9.39
CA ARG A 518 -14.84 -19.77 10.24
C ARG A 518 -13.31 -19.59 10.34
N ARG A 519 -12.55 -20.66 10.56
CA ARG A 519 -11.07 -20.59 10.62
C ARG A 519 -10.44 -20.13 9.29
N LEU A 520 -11.03 -20.52 8.17
CA LEU A 520 -10.57 -20.16 6.82
C LEU A 520 -11.03 -18.73 6.40
N ALA A 521 -12.20 -18.31 6.88
CA ALA A 521 -12.80 -17.02 6.60
C ALA A 521 -12.11 -15.87 7.35
N ILE A 522 -11.71 -16.10 8.60
CA ILE A 522 -11.00 -15.09 9.42
C ILE A 522 -9.53 -15.06 9.01
N ARG A 523 -9.13 -13.93 8.41
CA ARG A 523 -7.79 -13.76 7.81
C ARG A 523 -7.07 -12.54 8.40
N PRO A 524 -5.77 -12.63 8.72
CA PRO A 524 -4.97 -11.46 9.07
C PRO A 524 -4.90 -10.45 7.91
N VAL A 525 -5.08 -9.16 8.22
CA VAL A 525 -4.76 -8.06 7.29
C VAL A 525 -3.24 -7.86 7.25
N VAL A 526 -2.66 -7.93 6.05
CA VAL A 526 -1.20 -7.89 5.80
C VAL A 526 -0.70 -6.45 5.67
N ALA A 527 -1.51 -5.58 5.08
CA ALA A 527 -1.19 -4.17 4.85
C ALA A 527 -2.46 -3.33 4.81
N ARG A 528 -2.30 -2.02 5.00
CA ARG A 528 -3.36 -1.05 4.75
C ARG A 528 -2.89 -0.07 3.70
N ARG A 529 -3.65 0.06 2.61
CA ARG A 529 -3.38 1.00 1.54
C ARG A 529 -4.16 2.27 1.78
N ASP A 530 -3.48 3.40 1.84
CA ASP A 530 -4.13 4.70 1.74
C ASP A 530 -4.28 5.03 0.24
N PRO A 531 -5.50 5.30 -0.28
CA PRO A 531 -5.72 5.66 -1.68
C PRO A 531 -4.96 6.92 -2.12
N GLU A 532 -4.64 7.83 -1.19
CA GLU A 532 -3.83 9.03 -1.47
C GLU A 532 -2.33 8.75 -1.42
N ALA A 533 -1.92 7.65 -0.77
CA ALA A 533 -0.54 7.19 -0.81
C ALA A 533 -0.28 6.40 -2.10
N GLN A 534 0.82 6.70 -2.78
CA GLN A 534 1.23 5.97 -3.99
C GLN A 534 1.47 4.47 -3.72
N GLU A 535 1.72 4.06 -2.46
CA GLU A 535 1.94 2.67 -2.09
C GLU A 535 1.44 2.32 -0.68
N ALA A 536 0.96 1.08 -0.51
CA ALA A 536 0.66 0.52 0.81
C ALA A 536 1.95 0.21 1.57
N ARG A 537 1.97 0.47 2.89
CA ARG A 537 3.08 0.08 3.76
C ARG A 537 2.79 -1.34 4.31
N PRO A 538 3.50 -2.40 3.88
CA PRO A 538 3.36 -3.71 4.50
C PRO A 538 3.88 -3.64 5.95
N ASN A 539 3.05 -4.07 6.90
CA ASN A 539 3.43 -4.07 8.31
C ASN A 539 4.12 -5.38 8.67
N ALA A 540 5.21 -5.31 9.43
CA ALA A 540 5.89 -6.49 9.97
C ALA A 540 5.03 -7.27 10.99
N THR A 541 3.92 -6.68 11.46
CA THR A 541 2.91 -7.33 12.29
C THR A 541 1.56 -7.18 11.61
N PRO A 542 0.81 -8.27 11.39
CA PRO A 542 -0.56 -8.18 10.91
C PRO A 542 -1.37 -7.23 11.78
N LEU A 543 -2.25 -6.43 11.16
CA LEU A 543 -3.05 -5.44 11.89
C LEU A 543 -4.07 -6.13 12.81
N ALA A 544 -5.26 -6.40 12.26
CA ALA A 544 -6.30 -7.18 12.90
C ALA A 544 -6.79 -8.22 11.90
N SER A 545 -7.38 -9.30 12.40
CA SER A 545 -8.07 -10.23 11.52
C SER A 545 -9.41 -9.65 11.07
N ALA A 546 -9.73 -9.85 9.80
CA ALA A 546 -10.94 -9.38 9.16
C ALA A 546 -11.44 -10.38 8.11
N PHE A 547 -12.43 -9.97 7.32
CA PHE A 547 -12.97 -10.74 6.20
C PHE A 547 -12.52 -10.14 4.87
N ASP A 548 -12.06 -11.03 4.00
CA ASP A 548 -11.71 -10.72 2.62
C ASP A 548 -12.97 -10.71 1.71
N ASP A 549 -12.85 -10.25 0.48
CA ASP A 549 -13.99 -10.03 -0.45
C ASP A 549 -14.83 -11.30 -0.65
N ASP A 550 -14.19 -12.47 -0.75
CA ASP A 550 -14.89 -13.75 -0.95
C ASP A 550 -15.79 -14.12 0.23
N VAL A 551 -15.34 -13.81 1.45
CA VAL A 551 -16.11 -14.02 2.68
C VAL A 551 -17.22 -13.00 2.80
N VAL A 552 -16.95 -11.71 2.56
CA VAL A 552 -17.96 -10.65 2.62
C VAL A 552 -19.06 -10.89 1.58
N ARG A 553 -18.69 -11.30 0.37
CA ARG A 553 -19.63 -11.70 -0.68
C ARG A 553 -20.51 -12.87 -0.21
N PHE A 554 -19.91 -13.93 0.34
CA PHE A 554 -20.68 -15.05 0.90
C PHE A 554 -21.65 -14.60 1.99
N LEU A 555 -21.20 -13.76 2.93
CA LEU A 555 -22.04 -13.24 4.00
C LEU A 555 -23.23 -12.48 3.42
N ASN A 556 -22.97 -11.54 2.52
CA ASN A 556 -23.99 -10.67 1.96
C ASN A 556 -25.00 -11.42 1.07
N THR A 557 -24.59 -12.45 0.31
CA THR A 557 -25.48 -13.14 -0.65
C THR A 557 -26.11 -14.42 -0.13
N ARG A 558 -25.43 -15.16 0.75
CA ARG A 558 -25.74 -16.57 1.04
C ARG A 558 -25.76 -16.95 2.51
N ALA A 559 -25.05 -16.25 3.39
CA ALA A 559 -24.94 -16.74 4.77
C ALA A 559 -26.23 -16.46 5.56
N PRO A 560 -26.82 -17.48 6.24
CA PRO A 560 -27.96 -17.29 7.14
C PRO A 560 -27.62 -16.31 8.26
N LEU A 561 -28.56 -15.45 8.67
CA LEU A 561 -28.32 -14.52 9.79
C LEU A 561 -27.91 -15.24 11.07
N ALA A 562 -28.43 -16.44 11.34
CA ALA A 562 -28.00 -17.26 12.48
C ALA A 562 -26.48 -17.52 12.49
N MET A 563 -25.89 -17.77 11.31
CA MET A 563 -24.45 -17.93 11.14
C MET A 563 -23.69 -16.62 11.40
N TRP A 564 -24.25 -15.46 11.00
CA TRP A 564 -23.65 -14.15 11.32
C TRP A 564 -23.58 -13.91 12.84
N LEU A 565 -24.64 -14.25 13.56
CA LEU A 565 -24.70 -14.09 15.01
C LEU A 565 -23.70 -14.99 15.74
N ARG A 566 -23.53 -16.24 15.26
CA ARG A 566 -22.49 -17.16 15.77
C ARG A 566 -21.08 -16.69 15.44
N LEU A 567 -20.87 -16.10 14.26
CA LEU A 567 -19.60 -15.54 13.83
C LEU A 567 -19.22 -14.29 14.63
N ALA A 568 -20.19 -13.43 14.92
CA ALA A 568 -19.99 -12.16 15.61
C ALA A 568 -19.56 -12.30 17.08
N VAL A 569 -19.64 -13.49 17.68
CA VAL A 569 -19.13 -13.74 19.04
C VAL A 569 -17.71 -14.33 19.05
N ASP A 570 -17.10 -14.55 17.88
CA ASP A 570 -15.75 -15.09 17.81
C ASP A 570 -14.70 -14.04 18.29
N PRO A 571 -13.84 -14.40 19.26
CA PRO A 571 -12.83 -13.48 19.78
C PRO A 571 -11.72 -13.16 18.77
N ALA A 572 -11.54 -13.96 17.71
CA ALA A 572 -10.56 -13.72 16.67
C ALA A 572 -10.91 -12.54 15.76
N LEU A 573 -12.18 -12.10 15.73
CA LEU A 573 -12.59 -10.88 15.04
C LEU A 573 -12.22 -9.64 15.85
N SER A 574 -11.94 -8.53 15.15
CA SER A 574 -11.79 -7.25 15.83
C SER A 574 -13.13 -6.79 16.45
N PRO A 575 -13.12 -6.04 17.57
CA PRO A 575 -14.34 -5.51 18.17
C PRO A 575 -15.18 -4.69 17.18
N ALA A 576 -14.53 -3.86 16.35
CA ALA A 576 -15.18 -3.05 15.34
C ALA A 576 -15.93 -3.91 14.30
N LEU A 577 -15.32 -5.03 13.85
CA LEU A 577 -15.96 -5.92 12.89
C LEU A 577 -17.13 -6.69 13.51
N ARG A 578 -17.03 -7.11 14.78
CA ARG A 578 -18.16 -7.70 15.52
C ARG A 578 -19.34 -6.75 15.59
N ASP A 579 -19.08 -5.49 15.92
CA ASP A 579 -20.12 -4.46 16.02
C ASP A 579 -20.80 -4.23 14.67
N THR A 580 -20.04 -4.09 13.58
CA THR A 580 -20.57 -3.93 12.23
C THR A 580 -21.39 -5.13 11.77
N LEU A 581 -20.96 -6.36 12.05
CA LEU A 581 -21.73 -7.57 11.76
C LEU A 581 -23.10 -7.55 12.44
N LEU A 582 -23.13 -7.23 13.73
CA LEU A 582 -24.35 -7.27 14.53
C LEU A 582 -25.33 -6.16 14.15
N GLU A 583 -24.84 -4.95 13.86
CA GLU A 583 -25.68 -3.83 13.43
C GLU A 583 -26.24 -4.05 12.01
N THR A 584 -25.47 -4.69 11.12
CA THR A 584 -25.94 -5.08 9.79
C THR A 584 -26.95 -6.22 9.86
N ALA A 585 -26.69 -7.24 10.69
CA ALA A 585 -27.62 -8.34 10.92
C ALA A 585 -28.96 -7.84 11.51
N TRP A 586 -28.89 -6.90 12.47
CA TRP A 586 -30.06 -6.22 13.01
C TRP A 586 -30.85 -5.51 11.90
N THR A 587 -30.18 -4.73 11.05
CA THR A 587 -30.84 -4.00 9.96
C THR A 587 -31.53 -4.94 8.98
N ARG A 588 -30.85 -6.01 8.53
CA ARG A 588 -31.43 -7.03 7.65
C ARG A 588 -32.66 -7.68 8.27
N ALA A 589 -32.57 -8.06 9.54
CA ALA A 589 -33.66 -8.69 10.28
C ALA A 589 -34.89 -7.78 10.36
N VAL A 590 -34.71 -6.47 10.63
CA VAL A 590 -35.82 -5.50 10.66
C VAL A 590 -36.44 -5.32 9.27
N LEU A 591 -35.64 -5.22 8.21
CA LEU A 591 -36.14 -5.07 6.83
C LEU A 591 -36.98 -6.26 6.36
N VAL A 592 -36.65 -7.46 6.83
CA VAL A 592 -37.42 -8.68 6.53
C VAL A 592 -38.47 -9.01 7.59
N GLU A 593 -38.66 -8.12 8.57
CA GLU A 593 -39.62 -8.26 9.69
C GLU A 593 -39.37 -9.49 10.57
N ASP A 594 -38.13 -9.99 10.62
CA ASP A 594 -37.68 -11.01 11.57
C ASP A 594 -37.21 -10.34 12.86
N TYR A 595 -38.18 -9.83 13.62
CA TYR A 595 -37.90 -9.06 14.83
C TYR A 595 -37.28 -9.88 15.96
N ALA A 596 -37.48 -11.20 15.98
CA ALA A 596 -36.83 -12.09 16.94
C ALA A 596 -35.31 -12.13 16.70
N THR A 597 -34.89 -12.30 15.43
CA THR A 597 -33.47 -12.22 15.06
C THR A 597 -32.90 -10.81 15.30
N ALA A 598 -33.68 -9.75 15.05
CA ALA A 598 -33.27 -8.38 15.34
C ALA A 598 -33.00 -8.18 16.85
N GLN A 599 -33.88 -8.67 17.73
CA GLN A 599 -33.65 -8.62 19.18
C GLN A 599 -32.38 -9.38 19.56
N ARG A 600 -32.18 -10.57 19.00
CA ARG A 600 -30.98 -11.37 19.30
C ARG A 600 -29.69 -10.67 18.88
N ALA A 601 -29.66 -10.04 17.70
CA ALA A 601 -28.53 -9.24 17.24
C ALA A 601 -28.26 -8.06 18.19
N ALA A 602 -29.31 -7.40 18.67
CA ALA A 602 -29.21 -6.30 19.62
C ALA A 602 -28.63 -6.73 20.97
N GLU A 603 -29.08 -7.84 21.54
CA GLU A 603 -28.53 -8.41 22.79
C GLU A 603 -27.02 -8.62 22.69
N LEU A 604 -26.57 -9.26 21.62
CA LEU A 604 -25.14 -9.52 21.37
C LEU A 604 -24.36 -8.22 21.18
N ARG A 605 -24.92 -7.24 20.47
CA ARG A 605 -24.27 -5.93 20.24
C ARG A 605 -24.08 -5.16 21.53
N ILE A 606 -25.06 -5.22 22.43
CA ILE A 606 -25.01 -4.60 23.74
C ILE A 606 -23.95 -5.28 24.61
N ALA A 607 -23.93 -6.61 24.62
CA ALA A 607 -22.92 -7.39 25.35
C ALA A 607 -21.49 -7.17 24.83
N SER A 608 -21.30 -6.93 23.53
CA SER A 608 -19.99 -6.64 22.89
C SER A 608 -19.36 -5.31 23.35
N THR A 609 -20.16 -4.37 23.86
CA THR A 609 -19.71 -2.99 24.11
C THR A 609 -18.77 -2.93 25.32
N GLN A 610 -17.46 -2.82 25.09
CA GLN A 610 -16.51 -2.46 26.15
C GLN A 610 -16.72 -1.00 26.56
N LYS A 611 -17.04 -0.80 27.85
CA LYS A 611 -17.14 0.47 28.62
C LYS A 611 -17.47 1.73 27.80
N ALA A 612 -18.73 2.18 27.92
CA ALA A 612 -19.25 3.39 27.26
C ALA A 612 -18.27 4.59 27.36
N PRO A 613 -18.01 5.32 26.26
CA PRO A 613 -17.20 6.53 26.32
C PRO A 613 -17.86 7.56 27.24
N ALA A 614 -17.08 8.15 28.14
CA ALA A 614 -17.56 9.01 29.23
C ALA A 614 -18.18 10.34 28.76
N LYS A 615 -18.13 10.68 27.46
CA LYS A 615 -18.75 11.86 26.84
C LYS A 615 -19.09 11.59 25.36
N GLY A 616 -20.34 11.82 24.97
CA GLY A 616 -20.84 11.70 23.59
C GLY A 616 -22.29 11.23 23.50
N ALA A 617 -22.92 11.36 22.34
CA ALA A 617 -24.23 10.76 22.08
C ALA A 617 -24.11 9.23 22.05
N ASP A 618 -25.09 8.54 22.63
CA ASP A 618 -25.12 7.08 22.71
C ASP A 618 -25.42 6.43 21.34
N ALA A 619 -24.36 6.00 20.65
CA ALA A 619 -24.42 5.48 19.28
C ALA A 619 -25.34 4.25 19.10
N ILE A 620 -25.55 3.47 20.16
CA ILE A 620 -26.38 2.25 20.14
C ILE A 620 -27.71 2.41 20.89
N ALA A 621 -28.13 3.64 21.21
CA ALA A 621 -29.39 3.89 21.93
C ALA A 621 -30.60 3.22 21.25
N GLY A 622 -30.66 3.29 19.91
CA GLY A 622 -31.71 2.63 19.13
C GLY A 622 -31.65 1.11 19.21
N ILE A 623 -30.45 0.51 19.20
CA ILE A 623 -30.27 -0.93 19.38
C ILE A 623 -30.72 -1.37 20.79
N ARG A 624 -30.52 -0.56 21.84
CA ARG A 624 -31.06 -0.89 23.17
C ARG A 624 -32.59 -0.83 23.22
N ARG A 625 -33.20 0.15 22.54
CA ARG A 625 -34.67 0.28 22.48
C ARG A 625 -35.34 -0.90 21.77
N SER A 626 -34.65 -1.60 20.86
CA SER A 626 -35.27 -2.75 20.18
C SER A 626 -35.62 -3.90 21.12
N LEU A 627 -34.95 -4.02 22.27
CA LEU A 627 -35.25 -5.04 23.27
C LEU A 627 -36.57 -4.80 24.02
N THR A 628 -37.11 -3.57 23.98
CA THR A 628 -38.36 -3.21 24.66
C THR A 628 -39.58 -3.22 23.72
N LEU A 629 -39.37 -3.41 22.41
CA LEU A 629 -40.45 -3.45 21.42
C LEU A 629 -41.08 -4.84 21.36
N ALA A 630 -42.41 -4.89 21.21
CA ALA A 630 -43.09 -6.14 20.88
C ALA A 630 -42.69 -6.62 19.48
N THR A 631 -42.45 -7.92 19.30
CA THR A 631 -42.15 -8.52 17.99
C THR A 631 -43.34 -8.53 17.04
N THR A 632 -44.51 -8.08 17.47
CA THR A 632 -45.71 -7.93 16.64
C THR A 632 -45.96 -6.47 16.22
N ASP A 633 -45.20 -5.50 16.74
CA ASP A 633 -45.38 -4.07 16.47
C ASP A 633 -44.46 -3.59 15.33
N THR A 634 -44.77 -4.02 14.10
CA THR A 634 -44.07 -3.60 12.86
C THR A 634 -43.90 -2.08 12.79
N ALA A 635 -44.95 -1.36 13.21
CA ALA A 635 -45.02 0.09 13.21
C ALA A 635 -43.94 0.75 14.10
N ALA A 636 -43.65 0.18 15.26
CA ALA A 636 -42.59 0.65 16.16
C ALA A 636 -41.20 0.27 15.65
N TRP A 637 -41.03 -0.92 15.05
CA TRP A 637 -39.76 -1.34 14.48
C TRP A 637 -39.33 -0.49 13.27
N HIS A 638 -40.25 -0.17 12.37
CA HIS A 638 -39.95 0.71 11.22
C HIS A 638 -39.63 2.14 11.67
N ARG A 639 -40.34 2.64 12.69
CA ARG A 639 -40.02 3.93 13.31
C ARG A 639 -38.61 3.92 13.90
N LEU A 640 -38.21 2.84 14.58
CA LEU A 640 -36.85 2.69 15.12
C LEU A 640 -35.79 2.62 14.02
N LEU A 641 -36.09 1.98 12.89
CA LEU A 641 -35.20 1.97 11.73
C LEU A 641 -35.02 3.38 11.13
N LEU A 642 -36.09 4.18 11.06
CA LEU A 642 -36.03 5.59 10.65
C LEU A 642 -35.15 6.45 11.57
N GLU A 643 -35.22 6.23 12.89
CA GLU A 643 -34.32 6.91 13.85
C GLU A 643 -32.84 6.60 13.58
N ARG A 644 -32.57 5.43 12.98
CA ARG A 644 -31.23 4.93 12.67
C ARG A 644 -30.83 5.09 11.20
N VAL A 645 -31.56 5.87 10.40
CA VAL A 645 -31.37 6.01 8.94
C VAL A 645 -29.90 6.26 8.53
N ALA A 646 -29.14 7.06 9.28
CA ALA A 646 -27.73 7.35 8.98
C ALA A 646 -26.79 6.15 9.22
N SER A 647 -27.12 5.29 10.19
CA SER A 647 -26.33 4.11 10.58
C SER A 647 -26.83 2.80 9.97
N ALA A 648 -28.07 2.76 9.45
CA ALA A 648 -28.65 1.56 8.87
C ALA A 648 -27.90 1.16 7.59
N ALA A 649 -27.55 -0.13 7.50
CA ALA A 649 -26.91 -0.72 6.34
C ALA A 649 -27.45 -2.14 6.12
N GLU A 650 -27.98 -2.42 4.92
CA GLU A 650 -28.45 -3.74 4.52
C GLU A 650 -27.29 -4.65 4.11
N THR A 651 -26.13 -4.08 3.77
CA THR A 651 -24.95 -4.83 3.31
C THR A 651 -23.84 -4.68 4.33
N LEU A 652 -23.12 -5.77 4.57
CA LEU A 652 -21.91 -5.73 5.37
C LEU A 652 -20.86 -4.94 4.60
N GLN A 653 -20.56 -3.75 5.12
CA GLN A 653 -19.53 -2.85 4.62
C GLN A 653 -18.40 -2.86 5.66
N PRO A 654 -17.24 -3.48 5.41
CA PRO A 654 -16.10 -3.33 6.31
C PRO A 654 -15.66 -1.84 6.34
N PRO A 655 -15.07 -1.36 7.43
CA PRO A 655 -14.62 0.05 7.54
C PRO A 655 -13.59 0.44 6.48
N HIS A 656 -12.98 -0.55 5.83
CA HIS A 656 -12.00 -0.44 4.76
C HIS A 656 -12.40 -1.46 3.69
N TRP A 657 -13.18 -1.07 2.69
CA TRP A 657 -13.55 -2.00 1.60
C TRP A 657 -12.25 -2.45 0.89
N PRO A 658 -11.96 -3.76 0.75
CA PRO A 658 -10.91 -4.24 -0.15
C PRO A 658 -11.33 -3.93 -1.57
N ASP A 659 -10.85 -2.82 -2.16
CA ASP A 659 -11.26 -2.32 -3.48
C ASP A 659 -11.67 -3.48 -4.40
N ALA A 660 -12.97 -3.55 -4.73
CA ALA A 660 -13.50 -4.57 -5.65
C ALA A 660 -12.92 -4.40 -7.07
N SER A 661 -11.99 -3.47 -7.24
CA SER A 661 -11.07 -3.36 -8.32
C SER A 661 -9.62 -3.50 -7.84
N TRP A 662 -9.05 -4.64 -8.24
CA TRP A 662 -7.62 -4.94 -8.27
C TRP A 662 -6.98 -5.41 -6.94
N TYR A 663 -6.28 -6.56 -7.04
CA TYR A 663 -5.31 -7.17 -6.11
C TYR A 663 -5.72 -8.34 -5.20
N VAL A 664 -6.99 -8.75 -5.13
CA VAL A 664 -7.40 -9.75 -4.12
C VAL A 664 -7.00 -11.21 -4.43
N ARG A 665 -6.50 -11.54 -5.63
CA ARG A 665 -5.86 -12.85 -5.88
C ARG A 665 -4.71 -12.71 -6.87
N PRO A 666 -3.66 -13.54 -6.80
CA PRO A 666 -2.66 -13.61 -7.86
C PRO A 666 -3.25 -14.23 -9.14
N THR A 667 -2.67 -13.89 -10.29
CA THR A 667 -2.95 -14.55 -11.57
C THR A 667 -2.75 -16.07 -11.42
N PRO A 668 -3.62 -16.95 -11.93
CA PRO A 668 -4.75 -16.72 -12.86
C PRO A 668 -6.09 -16.39 -12.18
N LEU A 669 -6.16 -16.33 -10.86
CA LEU A 669 -7.40 -16.07 -10.13
C LEU A 669 -7.80 -14.59 -10.12
N ARG A 670 -7.02 -13.73 -10.78
CA ARG A 670 -7.39 -12.33 -10.97
C ARG A 670 -8.63 -12.23 -11.83
N PRO A 671 -9.66 -11.50 -11.38
CA PRO A 671 -10.77 -11.15 -12.26
C PRO A 671 -10.22 -10.41 -13.48
N TRP A 672 -10.49 -10.93 -14.68
CA TRP A 672 -10.15 -10.35 -15.99
C TRP A 672 -11.06 -9.15 -16.28
N VAL A 673 -11.02 -8.13 -15.42
CA VAL A 673 -11.94 -7.00 -15.51
C VAL A 673 -11.18 -5.72 -15.27
N ALA A 674 -10.97 -4.97 -16.35
CA ALA A 674 -10.71 -3.54 -16.32
C ALA A 674 -11.65 -2.91 -15.29
N SER A 675 -11.11 -2.27 -14.25
CA SER A 675 -11.93 -1.51 -13.34
C SER A 675 -12.64 -0.44 -14.15
N THR A 676 -13.93 -0.62 -14.34
CA THR A 676 -14.83 0.51 -14.26
C THR A 676 -14.87 0.88 -12.78
N TYR A 677 -13.83 1.57 -12.34
CA TYR A 677 -13.86 2.31 -11.10
C TYR A 677 -15.00 3.29 -11.29
N ASP A 678 -16.07 3.13 -10.53
CA ASP A 678 -17.04 4.20 -10.39
C ASP A 678 -16.57 5.04 -9.21
N PRO A 679 -15.85 6.17 -9.43
CA PRO A 679 -15.42 7.08 -8.38
C PRO A 679 -16.57 7.58 -7.50
N ASN A 680 -17.82 7.41 -7.91
CA ASN A 680 -18.98 7.86 -7.14
C ASN A 680 -19.44 6.88 -6.06
N ALA A 681 -18.95 5.64 -6.05
CA ALA A 681 -19.26 4.66 -5.00
C ALA A 681 -18.39 4.90 -3.73
N ALA A 682 -18.42 6.11 -3.19
CA ALA A 682 -17.67 6.44 -1.98
C ALA A 682 -18.26 5.71 -0.76
N VAL A 683 -17.40 5.04 0.00
CA VAL A 683 -17.68 4.55 1.36
C VAL A 683 -18.06 5.76 2.23
N GLY A 684 -19.16 5.66 2.97
CA GLY A 684 -19.72 6.77 3.76
C GLY A 684 -20.69 7.69 3.02
N SER A 685 -20.97 7.45 1.74
CA SER A 685 -22.03 8.15 1.00
C SER A 685 -23.41 7.52 1.26
N TYR A 686 -24.47 8.30 1.06
CA TYR A 686 -25.86 7.91 1.33
C TYR A 686 -26.47 6.91 0.31
N GLY A 687 -25.65 6.18 -0.47
CA GLY A 687 -26.06 5.22 -1.52
C GLY A 687 -25.81 3.74 -1.18
N LYS A 688 -26.12 3.34 0.05
CA LYS A 688 -25.73 2.05 0.64
C LYS A 688 -26.45 0.84 0.02
N TRP A 689 -27.63 1.02 -0.59
CA TRP A 689 -28.47 -0.08 -1.13
C TRP A 689 -28.63 0.01 -2.65
N CYS A 690 -27.61 0.54 -3.32
CA CYS A 690 -27.55 0.66 -4.78
C CYS A 690 -27.59 -0.67 -5.54
N THR A 691 -27.00 -1.72 -4.94
CA THR A 691 -26.97 -3.08 -5.47
C THR A 691 -27.64 -4.01 -4.48
N SER A 692 -28.61 -4.81 -4.94
CA SER A 692 -29.27 -5.79 -4.08
C SER A 692 -28.23 -6.73 -3.48
N LEU A 693 -28.21 -6.85 -2.15
CA LEU A 693 -27.22 -7.65 -1.40
C LEU A 693 -25.76 -7.23 -1.65
N GLY A 694 -25.49 -6.03 -2.15
CA GLY A 694 -24.13 -5.53 -2.34
C GLY A 694 -23.37 -6.11 -3.53
N VAL A 695 -24.06 -6.74 -4.49
CA VAL A 695 -23.43 -7.35 -5.69
C VAL A 695 -24.09 -6.84 -6.97
N PRO A 696 -23.34 -6.50 -8.04
CA PRO A 696 -23.92 -6.11 -9.32
C PRO A 696 -24.89 -7.17 -9.86
N ALA A 697 -26.01 -6.74 -10.43
CA ALA A 697 -26.99 -7.65 -11.04
C ALA A 697 -26.57 -8.14 -12.44
N SER A 698 -25.57 -7.48 -13.06
CA SER A 698 -25.11 -7.76 -14.41
C SER A 698 -23.63 -7.42 -14.58
N GLY A 699 -23.02 -7.92 -15.65
CA GLY A 699 -21.60 -7.74 -15.95
C GLY A 699 -20.70 -8.76 -15.24
N PRO A 700 -19.38 -8.70 -15.46
CA PRO A 700 -18.45 -9.72 -15.00
C PRO A 700 -18.28 -9.79 -13.46
N LYS A 701 -18.79 -8.79 -12.73
CA LYS A 701 -18.83 -8.77 -11.25
C LYS A 701 -20.13 -9.34 -10.67
N ALA A 702 -21.10 -9.71 -11.52
CA ALA A 702 -22.35 -10.29 -11.08
C ALA A 702 -22.15 -11.67 -10.45
N ALA A 703 -22.96 -11.99 -9.44
CA ALA A 703 -22.94 -13.31 -8.82
C ALA A 703 -23.33 -14.40 -9.83
N GLY A 704 -22.48 -15.42 -9.99
CA GLY A 704 -22.73 -16.58 -10.85
C GLY A 704 -23.43 -17.73 -10.11
N PRO A 705 -23.87 -18.81 -10.79
CA PRO A 705 -24.53 -19.96 -10.16
C PRO A 705 -23.74 -20.58 -8.98
N ALA A 706 -22.40 -20.63 -9.07
CA ALA A 706 -21.52 -21.11 -8.00
C ALA A 706 -21.51 -20.18 -6.76
N ASP A 707 -21.85 -18.89 -6.93
CA ASP A 707 -22.06 -17.93 -5.82
C ASP A 707 -23.42 -18.14 -5.12
N PHE A 708 -24.24 -19.08 -5.58
CA PHE A 708 -25.54 -19.41 -4.98
C PHE A 708 -25.59 -20.83 -4.40
N GLU A 709 -24.55 -21.66 -4.59
CA GLU A 709 -24.47 -22.96 -3.93
C GLU A 709 -24.15 -22.79 -2.43
N MET A 710 -25.01 -23.35 -1.58
CA MET A 710 -24.87 -23.32 -0.13
C MET A 710 -23.96 -24.45 0.36
N PRO A 711 -22.93 -24.16 1.19
CA PRO A 711 -22.02 -25.18 1.72
C PRO A 711 -22.77 -26.31 2.40
N ALA A 712 -22.37 -27.57 2.12
CA ALA A 712 -23.05 -28.78 2.61
C ALA A 712 -23.35 -28.77 4.11
N PHE A 713 -22.46 -28.17 4.92
CA PHE A 713 -22.61 -28.10 6.38
C PHE A 713 -23.75 -27.19 6.87
N VAL A 714 -24.29 -26.28 6.04
CA VAL A 714 -25.40 -25.42 6.46
C VAL A 714 -26.69 -26.24 6.50
N PRO A 715 -27.40 -26.29 7.65
CA PRO A 715 -28.64 -27.06 7.79
C PRO A 715 -29.73 -26.66 6.78
N GLN A 716 -30.55 -27.62 6.34
CA GLN A 716 -31.60 -27.37 5.35
C GLN A 716 -32.63 -26.32 5.79
N GLU A 717 -32.91 -26.25 7.09
CA GLU A 717 -33.77 -25.23 7.68
C GLU A 717 -33.18 -23.82 7.50
N GLU A 718 -31.92 -23.61 7.91
CA GLU A 718 -31.23 -22.33 7.76
C GLU A 718 -31.10 -21.92 6.28
N ARG A 719 -30.92 -22.88 5.35
CA ARG A 719 -30.95 -22.61 3.90
C ARG A 719 -32.29 -22.06 3.43
N THR A 720 -33.38 -22.64 3.95
CA THR A 720 -34.75 -22.25 3.57
C THR A 720 -35.07 -20.85 4.10
N GLN A 721 -34.71 -20.60 5.37
CA GLN A 721 -34.83 -19.28 6.00
C GLN A 721 -34.01 -18.23 5.23
N GLN A 722 -32.79 -18.56 4.84
CA GLN A 722 -31.94 -17.66 4.06
C GLN A 722 -32.52 -17.37 2.68
N ALA A 723 -33.04 -18.38 1.98
CA ALA A 723 -33.66 -18.18 0.67
C ALA A 723 -34.88 -17.24 0.76
N ALA A 724 -35.71 -17.40 1.79
CA ALA A 724 -36.84 -16.50 2.06
C ALA A 724 -36.38 -15.08 2.40
N LEU A 725 -35.35 -14.93 3.24
CA LEU A 725 -34.74 -13.65 3.58
C LEU A 725 -34.21 -12.94 2.34
N VAL A 726 -33.44 -13.63 1.49
CA VAL A 726 -32.90 -13.08 0.24
C VAL A 726 -34.01 -12.65 -0.71
N ALA A 727 -35.07 -13.46 -0.84
CA ALA A 727 -36.21 -13.12 -1.67
C ALA A 727 -36.88 -11.82 -1.18
N LYS A 728 -37.04 -11.63 0.13
CA LYS A 728 -37.60 -10.40 0.70
C LYS A 728 -36.67 -9.19 0.55
N LEU A 729 -35.37 -9.34 0.83
CA LEU A 729 -34.39 -8.26 0.64
C LEU A 729 -34.33 -7.76 -0.80
N ARG A 730 -34.48 -8.65 -1.80
CA ARG A 730 -34.56 -8.26 -3.22
C ARG A 730 -35.78 -7.39 -3.58
N THR A 731 -36.81 -7.36 -2.72
CA THR A 731 -37.99 -6.49 -2.90
C THR A 731 -37.84 -5.13 -2.23
N VAL A 732 -36.84 -4.97 -1.35
CA VAL A 732 -36.56 -3.70 -0.68
C VAL A 732 -36.04 -2.72 -1.73
N PRO A 733 -36.69 -1.56 -1.93
CA PRO A 733 -36.20 -0.56 -2.88
C PRO A 733 -34.93 0.10 -2.35
N GLN A 734 -34.26 0.87 -3.23
CA GLN A 734 -33.06 1.64 -2.85
C GLN A 734 -33.31 2.47 -1.58
N ASP A 735 -32.27 2.66 -0.76
CA ASP A 735 -32.35 3.29 0.56
C ASP A 735 -33.12 4.62 0.58
N SER A 736 -32.78 5.57 -0.31
CA SER A 736 -33.48 6.86 -0.39
C SER A 736 -34.97 6.71 -0.70
N VAL A 737 -35.34 5.71 -1.51
CA VAL A 737 -36.74 5.38 -1.83
C VAL A 737 -37.43 4.75 -0.63
N TYR A 738 -36.82 3.72 -0.03
CA TYR A 738 -37.35 3.02 1.14
C TYR A 738 -37.59 3.98 2.31
N PHE A 739 -36.57 4.76 2.70
CA PHE A 739 -36.69 5.70 3.81
C PHE A 739 -37.69 6.83 3.53
N THR A 740 -37.86 7.24 2.27
CA THR A 740 -38.93 8.18 1.91
C THR A 740 -40.31 7.54 2.09
N GLN A 741 -40.49 6.29 1.65
CA GLN A 741 -41.75 5.56 1.80
C GLN A 741 -42.12 5.38 3.28
N GLU A 742 -41.18 4.90 4.10
CA GLU A 742 -41.41 4.71 5.54
C GLU A 742 -41.65 6.05 6.27
N SER A 743 -40.95 7.12 5.88
CA SER A 743 -41.19 8.46 6.45
C SER A 743 -42.60 8.97 6.14
N LEU A 744 -43.10 8.72 4.92
CA LEU A 744 -44.46 9.08 4.53
C LEU A 744 -45.50 8.20 5.23
N ALA A 745 -45.23 6.91 5.42
CA ALA A 745 -46.09 6.00 6.19
C ALA A 745 -46.19 6.44 7.65
N LEU A 746 -45.07 6.81 8.28
CA LEU A 746 -45.05 7.38 9.63
C LEU A 746 -45.87 8.68 9.68
N MET A 747 -45.69 9.59 8.73
CA MET A 747 -46.48 10.83 8.63
C MET A 747 -47.99 10.59 8.54
N GLN A 748 -48.41 9.54 7.81
CA GLN A 748 -49.82 9.19 7.67
C GLN A 748 -50.40 8.64 8.97
N ARG A 749 -49.62 7.87 9.73
CA ARG A 749 -50.03 7.31 11.01
C ARG A 749 -50.01 8.34 12.14
N ASP A 750 -48.95 9.12 12.22
CA ASP A 750 -48.72 10.14 13.23
C ASP A 750 -47.97 11.34 12.64
N ARG A 751 -48.73 12.33 12.17
CA ARG A 751 -48.19 13.57 11.61
C ARG A 751 -47.49 14.45 12.68
N ALA A 752 -47.76 14.22 13.97
CA ALA A 752 -47.14 15.00 15.04
C ALA A 752 -45.78 14.41 15.47
N ASP A 753 -45.42 13.22 14.99
CA ASP A 753 -44.15 12.58 15.36
C ASP A 753 -42.96 13.46 14.95
N PRO A 754 -42.11 13.88 15.91
CA PRO A 754 -41.01 14.79 15.64
C PRO A 754 -39.95 14.21 14.69
N LEU A 755 -39.92 12.90 14.48
CA LEU A 755 -38.99 12.23 13.57
C LEU A 755 -39.33 12.50 12.09
N VAL A 756 -40.61 12.70 11.75
CA VAL A 756 -41.07 12.79 10.35
C VAL A 756 -40.33 13.88 9.55
N PRO A 757 -40.27 15.16 9.98
CA PRO A 757 -39.57 16.18 9.22
C PRO A 757 -38.07 15.92 9.07
N GLN A 758 -37.45 15.31 10.08
CA GLN A 758 -36.04 14.90 10.03
C GLN A 758 -35.83 13.78 9.01
N ALA A 759 -36.62 12.71 9.10
CA ALA A 759 -36.49 11.53 8.26
C ALA A 759 -36.74 11.85 6.78
N LEU A 760 -37.75 12.67 6.47
CA LEU A 760 -37.98 13.18 5.12
C LEU A 760 -36.80 14.02 4.61
N SER A 761 -36.26 14.93 5.43
CA SER A 761 -35.10 15.75 5.06
C SER A 761 -33.87 14.90 4.76
N VAL A 762 -33.58 13.91 5.61
CA VAL A 762 -32.46 12.99 5.41
C VAL A 762 -32.67 12.18 4.14
N ALA A 763 -33.81 11.51 3.95
CA ALA A 763 -34.09 10.69 2.77
C ALA A 763 -34.00 11.47 1.45
N VAL A 764 -34.47 12.73 1.43
CA VAL A 764 -34.33 13.61 0.27
C VAL A 764 -32.86 13.91 -0.04
N LYS A 765 -32.04 14.21 0.98
CA LYS A 765 -30.60 14.45 0.81
C LYS A 765 -29.84 13.18 0.43
N MET A 766 -30.29 12.02 0.91
CA MET A 766 -29.71 10.73 0.56
C MET A 766 -29.70 10.53 -0.94
N ALA A 767 -30.82 10.82 -1.61
CA ALA A 767 -31.00 10.73 -3.06
C ALA A 767 -29.96 11.49 -3.91
N ARG A 768 -29.15 12.38 -3.31
CA ARG A 768 -28.03 13.04 -3.99
C ARG A 768 -26.84 12.12 -4.23
N TYR A 769 -26.66 11.12 -3.36
CA TYR A 769 -25.50 10.23 -3.32
C TYR A 769 -25.88 8.77 -3.54
N THR A 770 -27.08 8.52 -4.04
CA THR A 770 -27.53 7.18 -4.46
C THR A 770 -27.39 7.02 -5.96
N CYS A 771 -27.63 5.79 -6.41
CA CYS A 771 -27.64 5.40 -7.81
C CYS A 771 -28.51 6.31 -8.68
N GLN A 772 -28.04 6.54 -9.90
CA GLN A 772 -28.78 7.26 -10.92
C GLN A 772 -29.99 6.42 -11.39
N ASP A 773 -31.15 6.66 -10.79
CA ASP A 773 -32.41 6.00 -11.11
C ASP A 773 -33.55 7.03 -11.12
N LYS A 774 -34.43 6.96 -12.12
CA LYS A 774 -35.59 7.87 -12.22
C LYS A 774 -36.49 7.79 -10.98
N THR A 775 -36.67 6.59 -10.45
CA THR A 775 -37.49 6.30 -9.26
C THR A 775 -36.95 7.05 -8.04
N VAL A 776 -35.63 7.13 -7.88
CA VAL A 776 -34.98 7.92 -6.81
C VAL A 776 -35.39 9.38 -6.91
N GLY A 777 -35.33 9.97 -8.11
CA GLY A 777 -35.73 11.36 -8.34
C GLY A 777 -37.21 11.61 -8.04
N ASP A 778 -38.08 10.70 -8.47
CA ASP A 778 -39.53 10.81 -8.24
C ASP A 778 -39.87 10.76 -6.74
N TRP A 779 -39.26 9.84 -5.99
CA TRP A 779 -39.45 9.74 -4.53
C TRP A 779 -38.80 10.88 -3.77
N SER A 780 -37.59 11.32 -4.14
CA SER A 780 -36.94 12.51 -3.56
C SER A 780 -37.83 13.76 -3.70
N ARG A 781 -38.42 13.96 -4.88
CA ARG A 781 -39.37 15.05 -5.11
C ARG A 781 -40.61 14.93 -4.21
N LYS A 782 -41.18 13.72 -4.12
CA LYS A 782 -42.36 13.46 -3.28
C LYS A 782 -42.08 13.72 -1.80
N GLY A 783 -40.92 13.29 -1.29
CA GLY A 783 -40.47 13.55 0.08
C GLY A 783 -40.31 15.05 0.36
N LEU A 784 -39.69 15.79 -0.57
CA LEU A 784 -39.53 17.24 -0.47
C LEU A 784 -40.89 17.96 -0.42
N GLN A 785 -41.81 17.59 -1.32
CA GLN A 785 -43.15 18.18 -1.36
C GLN A 785 -43.91 17.93 -0.05
N ALA A 786 -43.85 16.70 0.49
CA ALA A 786 -44.48 16.38 1.76
C ALA A 786 -43.87 17.17 2.93
N LEU A 787 -42.54 17.32 2.96
CA LEU A 787 -41.82 18.09 3.97
C LEU A 787 -42.24 19.57 3.96
N HIS A 788 -42.25 20.21 2.79
CA HIS A 788 -42.61 21.62 2.64
C HIS A 788 -44.11 21.88 2.88
N ALA A 789 -44.99 20.97 2.43
CA ALA A 789 -46.43 21.14 2.60
C ALA A 789 -46.91 20.96 4.05
N ASN A 790 -46.32 20.00 4.79
CA ASN A 790 -46.80 19.63 6.12
C ASN A 790 -45.96 20.23 7.26
N TYR A 791 -44.70 20.61 6.99
CA TYR A 791 -43.79 21.14 8.00
C TYR A 791 -43.08 22.42 7.55
N PRO A 792 -43.79 23.45 7.03
CA PRO A 792 -43.17 24.63 6.41
C PRO A 792 -42.23 25.40 7.34
N ASN A 793 -42.48 25.38 8.66
CA ASN A 793 -41.72 26.13 9.66
C ASN A 793 -40.61 25.30 10.34
N SER A 794 -40.34 24.07 9.88
CA SER A 794 -39.30 23.24 10.50
C SER A 794 -37.90 23.63 10.01
N THR A 795 -36.89 23.48 10.88
CA THR A 795 -35.48 23.68 10.52
C THR A 795 -35.02 22.69 9.44
N TRP A 796 -35.63 21.50 9.40
CA TRP A 796 -35.37 20.48 8.38
C TRP A 796 -35.83 20.91 6.99
N THR A 797 -36.98 21.57 6.91
CA THR A 797 -37.52 22.16 5.66
C THR A 797 -36.61 23.27 5.15
N ALA A 798 -36.21 24.20 6.02
CA ALA A 798 -35.28 25.28 5.67
C ALA A 798 -33.93 24.75 5.13
N ASN A 799 -33.44 23.65 5.70
CA ASN A 799 -32.18 23.01 5.30
C ASN A 799 -32.33 22.02 4.12
N THR A 800 -33.51 21.92 3.49
CA THR A 800 -33.77 21.02 2.37
C THR A 800 -34.51 21.77 1.25
N PRO A 801 -33.82 22.65 0.50
CA PRO A 801 -34.46 23.48 -0.53
C PRO A 801 -34.67 22.75 -1.86
N TYR A 802 -33.93 21.65 -2.12
CA TYR A 802 -33.93 20.96 -3.41
C TYR A 802 -34.11 19.45 -3.22
N TRP A 803 -34.61 18.80 -4.28
CA TRP A 803 -34.64 17.35 -4.43
C TRP A 803 -33.56 16.92 -5.44
N PHE A 804 -33.18 15.65 -5.42
CA PHE A 804 -32.08 15.10 -6.23
C PHE A 804 -32.52 13.83 -6.97
N GLY A 805 -31.88 13.53 -8.11
CA GLY A 805 -32.22 12.40 -8.99
C GLY A 805 -31.21 11.26 -9.03
N GLY A 806 -30.39 11.08 -7.98
CA GLY A 806 -29.20 10.21 -8.02
C GLY A 806 -28.02 10.89 -8.70
N ARG A 807 -26.79 10.46 -8.40
CA ARG A 807 -25.56 10.89 -9.09
C ARG A 807 -24.78 9.70 -9.60
#